data_AF-U6LT27-F1
#
_entry.id   AF-U6LT27-F1
#
_cell.length_a   1.000
_cell.length_b   1.000
_cell.length_c   1.000
_cell.angle_alpha   90.00
_cell.angle_beta   90.00
_cell.angle_gamma   90.00
#
_symmetry.space_group_name_H-M   'P 1'
#
loop_
_entity.id
_entity.type
_entity.pdbx_description
1 polymer ?
#
loop_
_entity_poly.entity_id
_entity_poly.type
_entity_poly.pdbx_seq_one_letter_code
_entity_poly.pdbx_strand_id
1 'polypeptide(L)'
;MVLKVEQVVLRCLGRLAEEGFAAAAVAAALNTMEFSLRELNTGSFPKGLSLVLDLATEANYGRDPVSILRFEGRLQQVREKIERKEPLFQDLIKRYFLKNTHRVTVRLRADPEMEQRELQQEREKLGKIQQSLTPQLVESILADQIALKQKQLTEETPEALASLPVLRLEDVKEAKNEIPIQIQTLAGSPVISHLLPTSNILYAEIFISLADLNLQDLQLLRLFSRLLLETGTAAYTPEQLQHQIGIHTGGIAAATDIRTISKEPGTVADPFSSVGFLVLSGKAMKGKVGELFCLFSSILHSSRVSVASRAKEILRENIAAAEAAAAAAGHRAAARRVLAALTATGAANELRHGIAYRDAAKEMLQEAETNWGALEERLFALRKKLLRKENILINLTGDKETLAAAMGEEAAAAAAAAAAAVTGTGTPTAAAPAAAPAPAAAAAAAGGAAAGGAAAGRETLMAFIESLPVNFVSLGGRLVEAGSGVSAAAFVAAHAVSVHHLWKQVREVGGAYGSSFQFDYSGIYIFSSYRDPQLLQTLLAYRSSSSFLLQRSKTMQQQDTNNAILSVLRDIDAPLPNDQKGNKSFWQAVLETTPADFADFAAKLAAALQKETLVAAVSSQQAYQEANSKDPSLLLQPIYVFADKRSSSSSSSSSSGGDGSSSSGDSSSSSSSSNGDSSSSKPAVAVA
;
A
#
# COMPACT_ATOMS: atom_id res chain seq x y z
N MET A 1 -10.02 28.70 -12.10
CA MET A 1 -10.10 27.22 -11.95
C MET A 1 -10.99 26.82 -10.78
N VAL A 2 -10.70 27.19 -9.53
CA VAL A 2 -11.53 26.80 -8.37
C VAL A 2 -13.00 27.24 -8.45
N LEU A 3 -13.28 28.48 -8.89
CA LEU A 3 -14.66 28.90 -9.13
C LEU A 3 -15.36 28.07 -10.22
N LYS A 4 -14.62 27.57 -11.23
CA LYS A 4 -15.19 26.68 -12.25
C LYS A 4 -15.54 25.31 -11.65
N VAL A 5 -14.70 24.79 -10.74
CA VAL A 5 -14.98 23.54 -10.02
C VAL A 5 -16.20 23.71 -9.10
N GLU A 6 -16.26 24.78 -8.33
CA GLU A 6 -17.43 25.09 -7.49
C GLU A 6 -18.71 25.19 -8.34
N GLN A 7 -18.65 25.88 -9.48
CA GLN A 7 -19.78 25.96 -10.40
C GLN A 7 -20.20 24.60 -10.96
N VAL A 8 -19.27 23.70 -11.25
CA VAL A 8 -19.59 22.33 -11.68
C VAL A 8 -20.29 21.57 -10.55
N VAL A 9 -19.77 21.64 -9.32
CA VAL A 9 -20.38 20.99 -8.14
C VAL A 9 -21.80 21.50 -7.92
N LEU A 10 -21.98 22.83 -7.84
CA LEU A 10 -23.29 23.43 -7.60
C LEU A 10 -24.28 23.16 -8.75
N ARG A 11 -23.81 23.11 -9.99
CA ARG A 11 -24.64 22.75 -11.15
C ARG A 11 -25.09 21.28 -11.08
N CYS A 12 -24.19 20.36 -10.74
CA CYS A 12 -24.53 18.95 -10.58
C CYS A 12 -25.53 18.73 -9.44
N LEU A 13 -25.31 19.39 -8.29
CA LEU A 13 -26.25 19.34 -7.17
C LEU A 13 -27.60 19.97 -7.52
N GLY A 14 -27.60 21.10 -8.24
CA GLY A 14 -28.81 21.74 -8.75
C GLY A 14 -29.61 20.82 -9.67
N ARG A 15 -28.93 20.15 -10.60
CA ARG A 15 -29.56 19.17 -11.48
C ARG A 15 -30.18 18.01 -10.69
N LEU A 16 -29.42 17.42 -9.77
CA LEU A 16 -29.90 16.31 -8.92
C LEU A 16 -31.06 16.73 -8.00
N ALA A 17 -31.09 18.00 -7.57
CA ALA A 17 -32.16 18.55 -6.77
C ALA A 17 -33.49 18.71 -7.54
N GLU A 18 -33.44 18.88 -8.86
CA GLU A 18 -34.65 18.98 -9.69
C GLU A 18 -35.04 17.63 -10.31
N GLU A 19 -34.08 16.90 -10.85
CA GLU A 19 -34.32 15.64 -11.60
C GLU A 19 -34.38 14.41 -10.68
N GLY A 20 -33.76 14.48 -9.50
CA GLY A 20 -33.58 13.32 -8.63
C GLY A 20 -32.49 12.36 -9.12
N PHE A 21 -32.44 11.18 -8.50
CA PHE A 21 -31.51 10.10 -8.86
C PHE A 21 -32.22 9.03 -9.69
N ALA A 22 -31.47 8.36 -10.56
CA ALA A 22 -31.97 7.17 -11.25
C ALA A 22 -32.37 6.09 -10.22
N ALA A 23 -33.53 5.45 -10.40
CA ALA A 23 -34.05 4.46 -9.45
C ALA A 23 -33.06 3.30 -9.21
N ALA A 24 -32.36 2.86 -10.26
CA ALA A 24 -31.31 1.84 -10.15
C ALA A 24 -30.12 2.29 -9.28
N ALA A 25 -29.73 3.57 -9.33
CA ALA A 25 -28.66 4.11 -8.51
C ALA A 25 -29.07 4.14 -7.02
N VAL A 26 -30.32 4.52 -6.73
CA VAL A 26 -30.86 4.50 -5.36
C VAL A 26 -30.93 3.07 -4.82
N ALA A 27 -31.42 2.12 -5.62
CA ALA A 27 -31.47 0.71 -5.25
C ALA A 27 -30.07 0.13 -4.98
N ALA A 28 -29.09 0.45 -5.84
CA ALA A 28 -27.70 0.05 -5.68
C ALA A 28 -27.10 0.59 -4.37
N ALA A 29 -27.30 1.88 -4.08
CA ALA A 29 -26.77 2.53 -2.88
C ALA A 29 -27.38 1.94 -1.60
N LEU A 30 -28.70 1.72 -1.57
CA LEU A 30 -29.37 1.09 -0.42
C LEU A 30 -28.88 -0.34 -0.18
N ASN A 31 -28.78 -1.16 -1.24
CA ASN A 31 -28.29 -2.52 -1.10
C ASN A 31 -26.83 -2.53 -0.63
N THR A 32 -25.97 -1.67 -1.18
CA THR A 32 -24.56 -1.55 -0.76
C THR A 32 -24.46 -1.19 0.73
N MET A 33 -25.23 -0.19 1.19
CA MET A 33 -25.26 0.19 2.60
C MET A 33 -25.76 -0.93 3.51
N GLU A 34 -26.87 -1.58 3.15
CA GLU A 34 -27.42 -2.71 3.92
C GLU A 34 -26.46 -3.89 3.96
N PHE A 35 -25.80 -4.20 2.84
CA PHE A 35 -24.79 -5.25 2.77
C PHE A 35 -23.62 -4.94 3.69
N SER A 36 -23.05 -3.73 3.64
CA SER A 36 -21.93 -3.34 4.52
C SER A 36 -22.30 -3.40 6.01
N LEU A 37 -23.52 -2.96 6.36
CA LEU A 37 -24.01 -3.01 7.74
C LEU A 37 -24.23 -4.45 8.24
N ARG A 38 -24.72 -5.34 7.38
CA ARG A 38 -24.91 -6.77 7.71
C ARG A 38 -23.61 -7.56 7.76
N GLU A 39 -22.72 -7.31 6.82
CA GLU A 39 -21.42 -7.99 6.73
C GLU A 39 -20.54 -7.60 7.93
N LEU A 40 -20.58 -6.31 8.32
CA LEU A 40 -19.74 -5.71 9.35
C LEU A 40 -18.29 -6.20 9.21
N ASN A 41 -17.78 -6.17 7.97
CA ASN A 41 -16.44 -6.63 7.64
C ASN A 41 -15.45 -5.49 7.82
N THR A 42 -14.69 -5.56 8.90
CA THR A 42 -13.68 -4.57 9.28
C THR A 42 -12.28 -4.98 8.82
N GLY A 43 -12.14 -6.05 8.02
CA GLY A 43 -10.85 -6.58 7.62
C GLY A 43 -10.03 -7.00 8.86
N SER A 44 -8.75 -6.59 8.89
CA SER A 44 -7.87 -6.79 10.04
C SER A 44 -8.16 -5.85 11.22
N PHE A 45 -9.01 -4.85 11.05
CA PHE A 45 -9.40 -3.96 12.14
C PHE A 45 -10.37 -4.68 13.09
N PRO A 46 -10.16 -4.67 14.41
CA PRO A 46 -11.04 -5.40 15.32
C PRO A 46 -12.49 -4.90 15.29
N LYS A 47 -13.46 -5.80 15.07
CA LYS A 47 -14.90 -5.46 15.03
C LYS A 47 -15.37 -4.72 16.29
N GLY A 48 -14.95 -5.19 17.46
CA GLY A 48 -15.30 -4.55 18.73
C GLY A 48 -14.79 -3.11 18.84
N LEU A 49 -13.59 -2.82 18.31
CA LEU A 49 -13.06 -1.46 18.28
C LEU A 49 -13.84 -0.57 17.32
N SER A 50 -14.23 -1.09 16.14
CA SER A 50 -15.11 -0.37 15.21
C SER A 50 -16.41 0.05 15.90
N LEU A 51 -17.05 -0.88 16.60
CA LEU A 51 -18.28 -0.60 17.34
C LEU A 51 -18.05 0.46 18.43
N VAL A 52 -16.98 0.36 19.22
CA VAL A 52 -16.66 1.36 20.25
C VAL A 52 -16.49 2.76 19.66
N LEU A 53 -15.78 2.87 18.52
CA LEU A 53 -15.59 4.15 17.83
C LEU A 53 -16.93 4.71 17.31
N ASP A 54 -17.80 3.86 16.76
CA ASP A 54 -19.14 4.26 16.31
C ASP A 54 -20.00 4.73 17.48
N LEU A 55 -20.04 3.98 18.58
CA LEU A 55 -20.77 4.35 19.80
C LEU A 55 -20.26 5.68 20.40
N ALA A 56 -18.95 5.89 20.37
CA ALA A 56 -18.32 7.12 20.86
C ALA A 56 -18.81 8.36 20.09
N THR A 57 -19.13 8.23 18.79
CA THR A 57 -19.64 9.37 18.01
C THR A 57 -20.96 9.91 18.55
N GLU A 58 -21.83 9.07 19.11
CA GLU A 58 -23.10 9.49 19.72
C GLU A 58 -22.90 9.87 21.19
N ALA A 59 -22.14 9.07 21.94
CA ALA A 59 -21.88 9.28 23.36
C ALA A 59 -21.19 10.63 23.63
N ASN A 60 -20.26 11.04 22.77
CA ASN A 60 -19.49 12.28 22.92
C ASN A 60 -20.37 13.55 22.83
N TYR A 61 -21.60 13.43 22.32
CA TYR A 61 -22.58 14.52 22.27
C TYR A 61 -23.79 14.26 23.18
N GLY A 62 -23.69 13.35 24.16
CA GLY A 62 -24.75 13.06 25.13
C GLY A 62 -25.98 12.36 24.54
N ARG A 63 -25.84 11.70 23.38
CA ARG A 63 -26.93 10.97 22.71
C ARG A 63 -26.90 9.48 23.08
N ASP A 64 -27.95 8.74 22.73
CA ASP A 64 -28.03 7.29 22.92
C ASP A 64 -26.94 6.59 22.07
N PRO A 65 -25.90 6.01 22.72
CA PRO A 65 -24.77 5.43 22.00
C PRO A 65 -25.20 4.28 21.09
N VAL A 66 -26.13 3.44 21.55
CA VAL A 66 -26.52 2.22 20.80
C VAL A 66 -27.47 2.51 19.64
N SER A 67 -27.92 3.76 19.49
CA SER A 67 -28.87 4.13 18.45
C SER A 67 -28.31 3.95 17.02
N ILE A 68 -26.99 4.07 16.84
CA ILE A 68 -26.31 3.86 15.56
C ILE A 68 -26.30 2.38 15.13
N LEU A 69 -26.37 1.45 16.09
CA LEU A 69 -26.40 0.01 15.83
C LEU A 69 -27.79 -0.47 15.38
N ARG A 70 -28.85 0.28 15.68
CA ARG A 70 -30.25 -0.06 15.34
C ARG A 70 -30.63 0.50 13.96
N PHE A 71 -29.97 0.00 12.92
CA PHE A 71 -30.11 0.55 11.56
C PHE A 71 -31.35 0.04 10.79
N GLU A 72 -31.87 -1.16 11.10
CA GLU A 72 -32.94 -1.80 10.31
C GLU A 72 -34.22 -0.95 10.21
N GLY A 73 -34.74 -0.47 11.34
CA GLY A 73 -35.95 0.38 11.35
C GLY A 73 -35.76 1.70 10.60
N ARG A 74 -34.55 2.28 10.66
CA ARG A 74 -34.22 3.52 9.94
C ARG A 74 -34.10 3.28 8.44
N LEU A 75 -33.46 2.17 8.02
CA LEU A 75 -33.38 1.78 6.61
C LEU A 75 -34.77 1.49 6.04
N GLN A 76 -35.65 0.83 6.80
CA GLN A 76 -37.01 0.55 6.38
C GLN A 76 -37.81 1.85 6.16
N GLN A 77 -37.69 2.82 7.06
CA GLN A 77 -38.31 4.14 6.88
C GLN A 77 -37.81 4.86 5.60
N VAL A 78 -36.52 4.75 5.28
CA VAL A 78 -35.97 5.32 4.04
C VAL A 78 -36.55 4.60 2.82
N ARG A 79 -36.64 3.26 2.84
CA ARG A 79 -37.24 2.44 1.77
C ARG A 79 -38.70 2.85 1.51
N GLU A 80 -39.51 2.94 2.56
CA GLU A 80 -40.93 3.33 2.44
C GLU A 80 -41.10 4.72 1.82
N LYS A 81 -40.27 5.70 2.19
CA LYS A 81 -40.30 7.04 1.59
C LYS A 81 -39.96 7.02 0.10
N ILE A 82 -39.01 6.18 -0.28
CA ILE A 82 -38.61 6.00 -1.69
C ILE A 82 -39.72 5.31 -2.48
N GLU A 83 -40.35 4.27 -1.92
CA GLU A 83 -41.47 3.57 -2.54
C GLU A 83 -42.69 4.48 -2.74
N ARG A 84 -42.96 5.37 -1.77
CA ARG A 84 -43.96 6.44 -1.89
C ARG A 84 -43.58 7.55 -2.88
N LYS A 85 -42.39 7.48 -3.49
CA LYS A 85 -41.84 8.47 -4.41
C LYS A 85 -41.76 9.88 -3.81
N GLU A 86 -41.51 9.97 -2.50
CA GLU A 86 -41.23 11.25 -1.86
C GLU A 86 -39.92 11.84 -2.42
N PRO A 87 -39.81 13.16 -2.64
CA PRO A 87 -38.59 13.81 -3.13
C PRO A 87 -37.50 13.93 -2.05
N LEU A 88 -37.30 12.86 -1.27
CA LEU A 88 -36.46 12.81 -0.07
C LEU A 88 -35.06 13.36 -0.33
N PHE A 89 -34.35 12.82 -1.32
CA PHE A 89 -32.97 13.22 -1.57
C PHE A 89 -32.86 14.59 -2.21
N GLN A 90 -33.82 14.95 -3.08
CA GLN A 90 -33.92 16.27 -3.68
C GLN A 90 -34.05 17.35 -2.59
N ASP A 91 -34.95 17.14 -1.63
CA ASP A 91 -35.17 18.06 -0.52
C ASP A 91 -33.94 18.17 0.39
N LEU A 92 -33.26 17.05 0.65
CA LEU A 92 -32.00 17.04 1.41
C LEU A 92 -30.90 17.81 0.67
N ILE A 93 -30.75 17.64 -0.65
CA ILE A 93 -29.77 18.39 -1.46
C ILE A 93 -30.09 19.90 -1.41
N LYS A 94 -31.37 20.27 -1.61
CA LYS A 94 -31.82 21.66 -1.55
C LYS A 94 -31.50 22.27 -0.19
N ARG A 95 -31.79 21.58 0.91
CA ARG A 95 -31.61 22.07 2.28
C ARG A 95 -30.15 22.14 2.70
N TYR A 96 -29.42 21.03 2.61
CA TYR A 96 -28.11 20.89 3.25
C TYR A 96 -26.94 21.36 2.39
N PHE A 97 -27.12 21.45 1.06
CA PHE A 97 -26.07 21.86 0.14
C PHE A 97 -26.37 23.18 -0.57
N LEU A 98 -27.50 23.28 -1.29
CA LEU A 98 -27.77 24.43 -2.16
C LEU A 98 -28.15 25.69 -1.38
N LYS A 99 -29.07 25.56 -0.41
CA LYS A 99 -29.52 26.66 0.45
C LYS A 99 -28.60 26.93 1.63
N ASN A 100 -27.70 25.98 1.95
CA ASN A 100 -26.78 26.12 3.06
C ASN A 100 -25.65 27.09 2.71
N THR A 101 -25.66 28.25 3.35
CA THR A 101 -24.64 29.30 3.18
C THR A 101 -23.39 29.04 4.02
N HIS A 102 -23.43 28.09 4.96
CA HIS A 102 -22.27 27.65 5.74
C HIS A 102 -21.37 26.75 4.87
N ARG A 103 -20.76 27.34 3.84
CA ARG A 103 -19.95 26.66 2.83
C ARG A 103 -18.61 27.38 2.68
N VAL A 104 -17.53 26.60 2.67
CA VAL A 104 -16.15 27.11 2.49
C VAL A 104 -15.55 26.50 1.23
N THR A 105 -15.10 27.36 0.30
CA THR A 105 -14.37 26.94 -0.90
C THR A 105 -12.88 27.19 -0.70
N VAL A 106 -12.10 26.11 -0.56
CA VAL A 106 -10.64 26.20 -0.33
C VAL A 106 -9.87 26.00 -1.63
N ARG A 107 -8.93 26.91 -1.91
CA ARG A 107 -7.94 26.75 -2.99
C ARG A 107 -6.55 26.58 -2.39
N LEU A 108 -6.01 25.36 -2.46
CA LEU A 108 -4.60 25.11 -2.18
C LEU A 108 -3.78 25.43 -3.45
N ARG A 109 -2.71 26.20 -3.30
CA ARG A 109 -1.73 26.46 -4.37
C ARG A 109 -0.38 25.92 -3.91
N ALA A 110 0.30 25.17 -4.77
CA ALA A 110 1.69 24.81 -4.53
C ALA A 110 2.53 26.10 -4.51
N ASP A 111 3.36 26.24 -3.49
CA ASP A 111 4.31 27.34 -3.32
C ASP A 111 5.72 26.74 -3.23
N PRO A 112 6.53 26.83 -4.29
CA PRO A 112 7.86 26.22 -4.32
C PRO A 112 8.85 26.87 -3.35
N GLU A 113 8.55 28.06 -2.82
CA GLU A 113 9.41 28.77 -1.88
C GLU A 113 9.00 28.54 -0.42
N MET A 114 7.87 27.87 -0.15
CA MET A 114 7.35 27.65 1.19
C MET A 114 8.38 26.98 2.11
N GLU A 115 9.00 25.88 1.66
CA GLU A 115 10.00 25.14 2.45
C GLU A 115 11.21 26.02 2.80
N GLN A 116 11.74 26.76 1.83
CA GLN A 116 12.88 27.65 2.05
C GLN A 116 12.54 28.77 3.05
N ARG A 117 11.34 29.35 2.95
CA ARG A 117 10.88 30.38 3.89
C ARG A 117 10.69 29.83 5.30
N GLU A 118 10.10 28.64 5.45
CA GLU A 118 9.92 28.00 6.75
C GLU A 118 11.26 27.65 7.41
N LEU A 119 12.22 27.10 6.64
CA LEU A 119 13.57 26.83 7.13
C LEU A 119 14.31 28.11 7.56
N GLN A 120 14.16 29.20 6.81
CA GLN A 120 14.75 30.48 7.17
C GLN A 120 14.13 31.05 8.45
N GLN A 121 12.80 30.99 8.60
CA GLN A 121 12.11 31.40 9.83
C GLN A 121 12.54 30.56 11.04
N GLU A 122 12.71 29.25 10.86
CA GLU A 122 13.23 28.37 11.91
C GLU A 122 14.66 28.74 12.29
N ARG A 123 15.55 28.94 11.31
CA ARG A 123 16.95 29.38 11.55
C ARG A 123 17.02 30.70 12.29
N GLU A 124 16.20 31.68 11.93
CA GLU A 124 16.14 32.98 12.62
C GLU A 124 15.66 32.83 14.05
N LYS A 125 14.63 32.00 14.28
CA LYS A 125 14.14 31.70 15.62
C LYS A 125 15.21 31.03 16.47
N LEU A 126 15.91 30.03 15.92
CA LEU A 126 17.03 29.35 16.58
C LEU A 126 18.20 30.31 16.86
N GLY A 127 18.53 31.19 15.92
CA GLY A 127 19.56 32.21 16.11
C GLY A 127 19.23 33.19 17.24
N LYS A 128 17.98 33.63 17.36
CA LYS A 128 17.51 34.45 18.49
C LYS A 128 17.62 33.72 19.83
N ILE A 129 17.25 32.43 19.86
CA ILE A 129 17.43 31.61 21.06
C ILE A 129 18.91 31.52 21.41
N GLN A 130 19.78 31.20 20.44
CA GLN A 130 21.22 31.06 20.63
C GLN A 130 21.85 32.34 21.21
N GLN A 131 21.44 33.52 20.73
CA GLN A 131 21.91 34.81 21.24
C GLN A 131 21.49 35.09 22.68
N SER A 132 20.39 34.48 23.14
CA SER A 132 19.91 34.60 24.53
C SER A 132 20.56 33.62 25.50
N LEU A 133 21.36 32.65 25.01
CA LEU A 133 21.98 31.64 25.85
C LEU A 133 23.17 32.22 26.62
N THR A 134 23.14 32.07 27.95
CA THR A 134 24.31 32.30 28.79
C THR A 134 25.20 31.04 28.84
N PRO A 135 26.50 31.15 29.16
CA PRO A 135 27.36 29.98 29.32
C PRO A 135 26.80 28.92 30.27
N GLN A 136 26.18 29.34 31.37
CA GLN A 136 25.54 28.44 32.34
C GLN A 136 24.33 27.70 31.74
N LEU A 137 23.53 28.37 30.91
CA LEU A 137 22.40 27.75 30.25
C LEU A 137 22.86 26.78 29.16
N VAL A 138 23.95 27.10 28.44
CA VAL A 138 24.58 26.16 27.50
C VAL A 138 25.05 24.90 28.21
N GLU A 139 25.75 25.04 29.33
CA GLU A 139 26.18 23.89 30.15
C GLU A 139 24.99 23.06 30.64
N SER A 140 23.91 23.70 31.10
CA SER A 140 22.68 23.01 31.51
C SER A 140 22.05 22.23 30.35
N ILE A 141 21.92 22.85 29.16
CA ILE A 141 21.34 22.18 27.98
C ILE A 141 22.19 20.97 27.57
N LEU A 142 23.52 21.10 27.62
CA LEU A 142 24.42 19.99 27.32
C LEU A 142 24.29 18.87 28.36
N ALA A 143 24.21 19.21 29.64
CA ALA A 143 24.00 18.24 30.72
C ALA A 143 22.65 17.50 30.54
N ASP A 144 21.57 18.24 30.24
CA ASP A 144 20.25 17.68 29.98
C ASP A 144 20.26 16.77 28.74
N GLN A 145 20.96 17.17 27.67
CA GLN A 145 21.10 16.36 26.46
C GLN A 145 21.87 15.06 26.74
N ILE A 146 22.95 15.11 27.51
CA ILE A 146 23.73 13.94 27.91
C ILE A 146 22.87 13.01 28.79
N ALA A 147 22.21 13.56 29.82
CA ALA A 147 21.34 12.81 30.72
C ALA A 147 20.17 12.15 29.97
N LEU A 148 19.54 12.87 29.03
CA LEU A 148 18.47 12.34 28.20
C LEU A 148 18.97 11.20 27.31
N LYS A 149 20.11 11.37 26.62
CA LYS A 149 20.71 10.31 25.79
C LYS A 149 21.09 9.09 26.61
N GLN A 150 21.68 9.27 27.79
CA GLN A 150 21.98 8.18 28.70
C GLN A 150 20.71 7.45 29.13
N LYS A 151 19.67 8.18 29.57
CA LYS A 151 18.38 7.59 29.96
C LYS A 151 17.72 6.83 28.81
N GLN A 152 17.79 7.37 27.59
CA GLN A 152 17.33 6.65 26.42
C GLN A 152 18.17 5.38 26.23
N LEU A 153 19.49 5.44 26.15
CA LEU A 153 20.33 4.27 25.83
C LEU A 153 20.44 3.23 26.96
N THR A 154 20.04 3.54 28.19
CA THR A 154 20.11 2.63 29.33
C THR A 154 19.04 1.54 29.20
N GLU A 155 19.45 0.28 29.37
CA GLU A 155 18.52 -0.85 29.43
C GLU A 155 17.77 -0.85 30.77
N GLU A 156 16.50 -1.25 30.74
CA GLU A 156 15.70 -1.43 31.95
C GLU A 156 16.26 -2.58 32.80
N THR A 157 16.17 -2.45 34.12
CA THR A 157 16.68 -3.50 35.00
C THR A 157 15.80 -4.75 34.94
N PRO A 158 16.35 -5.96 35.19
CA PRO A 158 15.57 -7.19 35.23
C PRO A 158 14.39 -7.12 36.21
N GLU A 159 14.56 -6.44 37.35
CA GLU A 159 13.51 -6.27 38.37
C GLU A 159 12.37 -5.39 37.85
N ALA A 160 12.67 -4.32 37.10
CA ALA A 160 11.67 -3.45 36.50
C ALA A 160 10.88 -4.20 35.43
N LEU A 161 11.56 -4.95 34.56
CA LEU A 161 10.91 -5.78 33.53
C LEU A 161 10.02 -6.87 34.16
N ALA A 162 10.48 -7.50 35.25
CA ALA A 162 9.72 -8.52 35.98
C ALA A 162 8.47 -7.98 36.69
N SER A 163 8.38 -6.66 36.91
CA SER A 163 7.19 -6.02 37.49
C SER A 163 6.01 -5.91 36.52
N LEU A 164 6.27 -6.06 35.21
CA LEU A 164 5.24 -5.98 34.18
C LEU A 164 4.46 -7.30 34.10
N PRO A 165 3.12 -7.26 33.98
CA PRO A 165 2.35 -8.47 33.77
C PRO A 165 2.68 -9.08 32.41
N VAL A 166 2.98 -10.37 32.39
CA VAL A 166 3.30 -11.13 31.17
C VAL A 166 2.43 -12.38 31.08
N LEU A 167 2.04 -12.72 29.86
CA LEU A 167 1.44 -14.03 29.58
C LEU A 167 2.53 -15.10 29.63
N ARG A 168 2.12 -16.34 29.88
CA ARG A 168 3.00 -17.52 29.84
C ARG A 168 2.73 -18.32 28.57
N LEU A 169 3.69 -19.13 28.16
CA LEU A 169 3.51 -20.03 27.02
C LEU A 169 2.37 -21.04 27.25
N GLU A 170 2.13 -21.43 28.51
CA GLU A 170 0.99 -22.29 28.90
C GLU A 170 -0.39 -21.62 28.69
N ASP A 171 -0.44 -20.28 28.63
CA ASP A 171 -1.68 -19.56 28.32
C ASP A 171 -2.02 -19.61 26.81
N VAL A 172 -1.04 -19.94 25.97
CA VAL A 172 -1.23 -20.11 24.54
C VAL A 172 -1.85 -21.47 24.28
N LYS A 173 -3.14 -21.47 23.98
CA LYS A 173 -3.82 -22.68 23.49
C LYS A 173 -3.35 -22.96 22.07
N GLU A 174 -3.08 -24.23 21.75
CA GLU A 174 -2.94 -24.64 20.35
C GLU A 174 -4.18 -24.20 19.59
N ALA A 175 -3.97 -23.31 18.62
CA ALA A 175 -5.06 -22.81 17.83
C ALA A 175 -5.54 -23.91 16.88
N LYS A 176 -6.69 -24.52 17.19
CA LYS A 176 -7.43 -25.42 16.27
C LYS A 176 -8.09 -24.59 15.16
N ASN A 177 -7.25 -23.94 14.36
CA ASN A 177 -7.64 -23.05 13.26
C ASN A 177 -7.53 -23.75 11.90
N GLU A 178 -7.68 -25.09 11.84
CA GLU A 178 -7.84 -25.78 10.57
C GLU A 178 -9.07 -25.24 9.86
N ILE A 179 -8.86 -24.70 8.66
CA ILE A 179 -9.96 -24.29 7.82
C ILE A 179 -10.42 -25.53 7.07
N PRO A 180 -11.72 -25.84 7.10
CA PRO A 180 -12.25 -26.88 6.25
C PRO A 180 -11.94 -26.56 4.79
N ILE A 181 -11.23 -27.46 4.11
CA ILE A 181 -10.98 -27.38 2.67
C ILE A 181 -11.68 -28.56 2.01
N GLN A 182 -12.52 -28.28 1.03
CA GLN A 182 -13.09 -29.29 0.16
C GLN A 182 -12.74 -28.94 -1.29
N ILE A 183 -12.06 -29.87 -1.96
CA ILE A 183 -11.68 -29.75 -3.37
C ILE A 183 -12.67 -30.56 -4.20
N GLN A 184 -13.29 -29.90 -5.17
CA GLN A 184 -14.27 -30.48 -6.09
C GLN A 184 -14.03 -29.94 -7.50
N THR A 185 -14.75 -30.48 -8.48
CA THR A 185 -14.67 -30.01 -9.87
C THR A 185 -16.03 -29.49 -10.31
N LEU A 186 -16.07 -28.29 -10.89
CA LEU A 186 -17.26 -27.67 -11.45
C LEU A 186 -16.99 -27.36 -12.92
N ALA A 187 -17.75 -27.98 -13.83
CA ALA A 187 -17.62 -27.78 -15.28
C ALA A 187 -16.20 -27.97 -15.86
N GLY A 188 -15.38 -28.80 -15.20
CA GLY A 188 -13.99 -29.08 -15.59
C GLY A 188 -12.95 -28.14 -14.96
N SER A 189 -13.36 -27.16 -14.15
CA SER A 189 -12.45 -26.31 -13.38
C SER A 189 -12.39 -26.74 -11.91
N PRO A 190 -11.22 -26.70 -11.27
CA PRO A 190 -11.08 -26.97 -9.84
C PRO A 190 -11.81 -25.90 -9.01
N VAL A 191 -12.57 -26.36 -8.02
CA VAL A 191 -13.24 -25.53 -7.01
C VAL A 191 -12.71 -25.91 -5.65
N ILE A 192 -12.19 -24.90 -4.95
CA ILE A 192 -11.83 -25.00 -3.54
C ILE A 192 -12.96 -24.33 -2.76
N SER A 193 -13.49 -25.03 -1.77
CA SER A 193 -14.58 -24.53 -0.94
C SER A 193 -14.27 -24.61 0.55
N HIS A 194 -14.72 -23.59 1.28
CA HIS A 194 -14.50 -23.40 2.70
C HIS A 194 -15.83 -23.25 3.44
N LEU A 195 -16.19 -24.26 4.23
CA LEU A 195 -17.38 -24.24 5.07
C LEU A 195 -17.13 -23.38 6.32
N LEU A 196 -17.60 -22.13 6.28
CA LEU A 196 -17.41 -21.15 7.37
C LEU A 196 -18.72 -20.40 7.67
N PRO A 197 -18.96 -20.00 8.93
CA PRO A 197 -20.17 -19.26 9.31
C PRO A 197 -20.13 -17.83 8.78
N THR A 198 -20.74 -17.61 7.62
CA THR A 198 -20.65 -16.35 6.85
C THR A 198 -21.94 -15.53 6.84
N SER A 199 -22.94 -15.93 7.64
CA SER A 199 -24.23 -15.23 7.76
C SER A 199 -24.97 -15.10 6.42
N ASN A 200 -25.04 -16.19 5.65
CA ASN A 200 -25.64 -16.28 4.33
C ASN A 200 -24.95 -15.42 3.25
N ILE A 201 -23.67 -15.10 3.42
CA ILE A 201 -22.85 -14.38 2.44
C ILE A 201 -21.92 -15.37 1.75
N LEU A 202 -22.00 -15.43 0.43
CA LEU A 202 -20.99 -16.09 -0.39
C LEU A 202 -19.84 -15.11 -0.65
N TYR A 203 -18.61 -15.55 -0.42
CA TYR A 203 -17.41 -14.94 -0.98
C TYR A 203 -16.91 -15.84 -2.10
N ALA A 204 -16.84 -15.31 -3.31
CA ALA A 204 -16.43 -16.05 -4.49
C ALA A 204 -15.25 -15.34 -5.16
N GLU A 205 -14.25 -16.12 -5.54
CA GLU A 205 -13.06 -15.62 -6.24
C GLU A 205 -12.76 -16.51 -7.44
N ILE A 206 -12.53 -15.88 -8.59
CA ILE A 206 -12.04 -16.53 -9.79
C ILE A 206 -10.58 -16.14 -9.96
N PHE A 207 -9.69 -17.11 -9.77
CA PHE A 207 -8.25 -16.98 -10.00
C PHE A 207 -7.93 -17.38 -11.44
N ILE A 208 -7.27 -16.48 -12.16
CA ILE A 208 -6.83 -16.67 -13.54
C ILE A 208 -5.31 -16.63 -13.56
N SER A 209 -4.66 -17.73 -13.93
CA SER A 209 -3.20 -17.87 -13.94
C SER A 209 -2.52 -16.81 -14.81
N LEU A 210 -1.42 -16.25 -14.31
CA LEU A 210 -0.53 -15.31 -15.03
C LEU A 210 0.69 -16.00 -15.64
N ALA A 211 0.78 -17.34 -15.62
CA ALA A 211 1.98 -18.09 -16.03
C ALA A 211 2.40 -17.84 -17.49
N ASP A 212 1.46 -17.51 -18.37
CA ASP A 212 1.70 -17.26 -19.81
C ASP A 212 2.11 -15.81 -20.12
N LEU A 213 2.27 -14.94 -19.11
CA LEU A 213 2.56 -13.52 -19.29
C LEU A 213 4.07 -13.22 -19.27
N ASN A 214 4.48 -12.28 -20.11
CA ASN A 214 5.81 -11.69 -20.08
C ASN A 214 5.83 -10.39 -19.25
N LEU A 215 7.01 -9.79 -19.07
CA LEU A 215 7.18 -8.57 -18.25
C LEU A 215 6.39 -7.36 -18.79
N GLN A 216 6.25 -7.22 -20.12
CA GLN A 216 5.49 -6.12 -20.73
C GLN A 216 3.98 -6.30 -20.52
N ASP A 217 3.50 -7.55 -20.49
CA ASP A 217 2.11 -7.87 -20.17
C ASP A 217 1.78 -7.45 -18.71
N LEU A 218 2.72 -7.60 -17.77
CA LEU A 218 2.51 -7.24 -16.37
C LEU A 218 2.20 -5.75 -16.18
N GLN A 219 2.84 -4.87 -16.95
CA GLN A 219 2.59 -3.42 -16.91
C GLN A 219 1.16 -3.07 -17.32
N LEU A 220 0.54 -3.87 -18.20
CA LEU A 220 -0.83 -3.65 -18.68
C LEU A 220 -1.88 -4.12 -17.67
N LEU A 221 -1.55 -5.03 -16.75
CA LEU A 221 -2.52 -5.66 -15.85
C LEU A 221 -3.33 -4.64 -15.03
N ARG A 222 -2.68 -3.59 -14.52
CA ARG A 222 -3.39 -2.58 -13.72
C ARG A 222 -4.39 -1.77 -14.54
N LEU A 223 -4.06 -1.44 -15.79
CA LEU A 223 -4.99 -0.78 -16.70
C LEU A 223 -6.11 -1.75 -17.08
N PHE A 224 -5.77 -2.98 -17.44
CA PHE A 224 -6.70 -4.02 -17.85
C PHE A 224 -7.75 -4.35 -16.78
N SER A 225 -7.32 -4.60 -15.53
CA SER A 225 -8.24 -4.90 -14.41
C SER A 225 -9.25 -3.79 -14.16
N ARG A 226 -8.85 -2.52 -14.32
CA ARG A 226 -9.76 -1.38 -14.19
C ARG A 226 -10.71 -1.29 -15.37
N LEU A 227 -10.22 -1.49 -16.59
CA LEU A 227 -11.07 -1.50 -17.79
C LEU A 227 -12.15 -2.57 -17.72
N LEU A 228 -11.87 -3.75 -17.15
CA LEU A 228 -12.88 -4.81 -16.95
C LEU A 228 -14.11 -4.33 -16.19
N LEU A 229 -13.94 -3.46 -15.19
CA LEU A 229 -15.03 -3.00 -14.32
C LEU A 229 -15.60 -1.63 -14.71
N GLU A 230 -14.84 -0.81 -15.45
CA GLU A 230 -15.15 0.60 -15.66
C GLU A 230 -15.57 0.95 -17.11
N THR A 231 -15.61 -0.02 -18.03
CA THR A 231 -15.95 0.23 -19.45
C THR A 231 -17.30 -0.32 -19.88
N GLY A 232 -18.05 -0.91 -18.96
CA GLY A 232 -19.29 -1.62 -19.28
C GLY A 232 -19.01 -2.89 -20.08
N THR A 233 -20.09 -3.57 -20.49
CA THR A 233 -20.05 -4.85 -21.18
C THR A 233 -20.84 -4.83 -22.49
N ALA A 234 -21.04 -5.98 -23.13
CA ALA A 234 -21.96 -6.05 -24.27
C ALA A 234 -23.41 -5.74 -23.84
N ALA A 235 -23.80 -6.18 -22.63
CA ALA A 235 -25.15 -6.03 -22.10
C ALA A 235 -25.38 -4.69 -21.38
N TYR A 236 -24.33 -4.08 -20.82
CA TYR A 236 -24.47 -2.92 -19.92
C TYR A 236 -23.57 -1.76 -20.34
N THR A 237 -24.06 -0.53 -20.25
CA THR A 237 -23.19 0.65 -20.24
C THR A 237 -22.31 0.65 -18.97
N PRO A 238 -21.24 1.46 -18.90
CA PRO A 238 -20.44 1.58 -17.68
C PRO A 238 -21.27 1.87 -16.42
N GLU A 239 -22.22 2.79 -16.52
CA GLU A 239 -23.10 3.19 -15.41
C GLU A 239 -24.06 2.07 -15.03
N GLN A 240 -24.64 1.40 -16.03
CA GLN A 240 -25.54 0.27 -15.80
C GLN A 240 -24.81 -0.90 -15.13
N LEU A 241 -23.59 -1.22 -15.55
CA LEU A 241 -22.79 -2.28 -14.94
C LEU A 241 -22.56 -2.00 -13.45
N GLN A 242 -22.18 -0.76 -13.10
CA GLN A 242 -21.99 -0.35 -11.72
C GLN A 242 -23.29 -0.44 -10.89
N HIS A 243 -24.44 -0.09 -11.49
CA HIS A 243 -25.73 -0.30 -10.82
C HIS A 243 -26.02 -1.79 -10.61
N GLN A 244 -25.81 -2.65 -11.60
CA GLN A 244 -26.07 -4.09 -11.45
C GLN A 244 -25.19 -4.72 -10.37
N ILE A 245 -23.90 -4.36 -10.34
CA ILE A 245 -22.98 -4.78 -9.27
C ILE A 245 -23.54 -4.33 -7.91
N GLY A 246 -23.89 -3.05 -7.76
CA GLY A 246 -24.37 -2.52 -6.48
C GLY A 246 -25.76 -3.01 -6.06
N ILE A 247 -26.64 -3.39 -7.00
CA ILE A 247 -27.99 -3.91 -6.71
C ILE A 247 -27.92 -5.38 -6.26
N HIS A 248 -27.09 -6.18 -6.91
CA HIS A 248 -27.12 -7.64 -6.74
C HIS A 248 -26.03 -8.19 -5.83
N THR A 249 -24.96 -7.43 -5.59
CA THR A 249 -23.77 -7.91 -4.88
C THR A 249 -23.37 -6.94 -3.77
N GLY A 250 -22.46 -7.37 -2.90
CA GLY A 250 -21.75 -6.50 -1.96
C GLY A 250 -20.48 -5.87 -2.55
N GLY A 251 -20.30 -5.97 -3.87
CA GLY A 251 -19.14 -5.48 -4.60
C GLY A 251 -18.42 -6.58 -5.38
N ILE A 252 -17.80 -6.18 -6.48
CA ILE A 252 -16.91 -6.99 -7.31
C ILE A 252 -15.61 -6.20 -7.51
N ALA A 253 -14.47 -6.87 -7.35
CA ALA A 253 -13.15 -6.29 -7.52
C ALA A 253 -12.27 -7.16 -8.41
N ALA A 254 -11.37 -6.53 -9.16
CA ALA A 254 -10.35 -7.19 -9.97
C ALA A 254 -8.97 -6.77 -9.45
N ALA A 255 -8.19 -7.73 -8.96
CA ALA A 255 -6.86 -7.50 -8.39
C ALA A 255 -5.88 -8.54 -8.91
N THR A 256 -4.58 -8.32 -8.73
CA THR A 256 -3.55 -9.29 -9.09
C THR A 256 -2.81 -9.72 -7.84
N ASP A 257 -2.66 -11.03 -7.63
CA ASP A 257 -1.92 -11.61 -6.52
C ASP A 257 -0.72 -12.39 -7.07
N ILE A 258 0.49 -12.04 -6.64
CA ILE A 258 1.72 -12.70 -7.06
C ILE A 258 2.51 -13.02 -5.80
N ARG A 259 2.86 -14.30 -5.63
CA ARG A 259 3.53 -14.80 -4.45
C ARG A 259 4.71 -15.68 -4.83
N THR A 260 5.78 -15.57 -4.06
CA THR A 260 6.90 -16.52 -4.10
C THR A 260 6.49 -17.75 -3.30
N ILE A 261 6.61 -18.94 -3.89
CA ILE A 261 6.18 -20.21 -3.28
C ILE A 261 7.34 -21.20 -3.34
N SER A 262 7.62 -21.87 -2.22
CA SER A 262 8.61 -22.95 -2.21
C SER A 262 8.02 -24.23 -2.80
N LYS A 263 8.83 -24.96 -3.58
CA LYS A 263 8.45 -26.27 -4.13
C LYS A 263 8.46 -27.36 -3.06
N GLU A 264 9.25 -27.17 -2.02
CA GLU A 264 9.39 -28.12 -0.92
C GLU A 264 8.89 -27.46 0.39
N PRO A 265 7.97 -28.10 1.13
CA PRO A 265 7.54 -27.58 2.42
C PRO A 265 8.73 -27.37 3.38
N GLY A 266 8.76 -26.22 4.05
CA GLY A 266 9.78 -25.93 5.06
C GLY A 266 11.12 -25.38 4.54
N THR A 267 11.28 -25.19 3.23
CA THR A 267 12.49 -24.60 2.63
C THR A 267 12.26 -23.19 2.10
N VAL A 268 13.35 -22.41 2.01
CA VAL A 268 13.36 -21.10 1.34
C VAL A 268 12.96 -21.28 -0.11
N ALA A 269 11.93 -20.55 -0.52
CA ALA A 269 11.51 -20.55 -1.91
C ALA A 269 12.61 -19.96 -2.81
N ASP A 270 12.77 -20.51 -4.02
CA ASP A 270 13.53 -19.81 -5.05
C ASP A 270 12.87 -18.42 -5.26
N PRO A 271 13.60 -17.31 -5.04
CA PRO A 271 13.04 -15.97 -5.11
C PRO A 271 12.58 -15.56 -6.51
N PHE A 272 12.95 -16.33 -7.54
CA PHE A 272 12.46 -16.16 -8.89
C PHE A 272 11.41 -17.21 -9.28
N SER A 273 11.04 -18.11 -8.37
CA SER A 273 9.89 -19.00 -8.52
C SER A 273 8.66 -18.35 -7.87
N SER A 274 7.78 -17.83 -8.71
CA SER A 274 6.55 -17.15 -8.27
C SER A 274 5.34 -17.68 -9.02
N VAL A 275 4.21 -17.69 -8.34
CA VAL A 275 2.90 -17.97 -8.93
C VAL A 275 2.09 -16.68 -8.88
N GLY A 276 1.41 -16.37 -9.98
CA GLY A 276 0.62 -15.17 -10.11
C GLY A 276 -0.77 -15.44 -10.63
N PHE A 277 -1.75 -14.69 -10.13
CA PHE A 277 -3.14 -14.74 -10.55
C PHE A 277 -3.71 -13.34 -10.77
N LEU A 278 -4.53 -13.17 -11.81
CA LEU A 278 -5.57 -12.15 -11.83
C LEU A 278 -6.77 -12.73 -11.08
N VAL A 279 -7.24 -12.03 -10.06
CA VAL A 279 -8.32 -12.46 -9.17
C VAL A 279 -9.51 -11.55 -9.39
N LEU A 280 -10.61 -12.11 -9.87
CA LEU A 280 -11.92 -11.45 -9.84
C LEU A 280 -12.65 -11.94 -8.59
N SER A 281 -12.75 -11.08 -7.58
CA SER A 281 -13.40 -11.38 -6.32
C SER A 281 -14.75 -10.68 -6.22
N GLY A 282 -15.69 -11.29 -5.53
CA GLY A 282 -17.01 -10.74 -5.33
C GLY A 282 -17.74 -11.43 -4.21
N LYS A 283 -18.75 -10.74 -3.68
CA LYS A 283 -19.52 -11.21 -2.54
C LYS A 283 -21.00 -10.93 -2.74
N ALA A 284 -21.85 -11.86 -2.32
CA ALA A 284 -23.30 -11.72 -2.49
C ALA A 284 -24.05 -12.51 -1.41
N MET A 285 -25.27 -12.07 -1.11
CA MET A 285 -26.19 -12.85 -0.27
C MET A 285 -26.57 -14.15 -0.99
N LYS A 286 -26.88 -15.22 -0.24
CA LYS A 286 -27.32 -16.53 -0.74
C LYS A 286 -28.32 -16.44 -1.92
N GLY A 287 -29.32 -15.57 -1.81
CA GLY A 287 -30.35 -15.40 -2.85
C GLY A 287 -29.90 -14.66 -4.13
N LYS A 288 -28.66 -14.18 -4.19
CA LYS A 288 -28.09 -13.42 -5.32
C LYS A 288 -26.83 -14.07 -5.89
N VAL A 289 -26.54 -15.30 -5.51
CA VAL A 289 -25.35 -16.03 -5.98
C VAL A 289 -25.34 -16.23 -7.50
N GLY A 290 -26.49 -16.56 -8.11
CA GLY A 290 -26.59 -16.68 -9.57
C GLY A 290 -26.25 -15.37 -10.30
N GLU A 291 -26.78 -14.25 -9.81
CA GLU A 291 -26.49 -12.90 -10.37
C GLU A 291 -25.00 -12.54 -10.26
N LEU A 292 -24.34 -12.90 -9.16
CA LEU A 292 -22.89 -12.69 -9.01
C LEU A 292 -22.10 -13.41 -10.10
N PHE A 293 -22.39 -14.69 -10.36
CA PHE A 293 -21.70 -15.45 -11.40
C PHE A 293 -22.05 -14.98 -12.81
N CYS A 294 -23.29 -14.56 -13.06
CA CYS A 294 -23.69 -13.90 -14.31
C CYS A 294 -22.87 -12.62 -14.56
N LEU A 295 -22.68 -11.80 -13.52
CA LEU A 295 -21.85 -10.59 -13.60
C LEU A 295 -20.37 -10.92 -13.85
N PHE A 296 -19.81 -11.92 -13.15
CA PHE A 296 -18.45 -12.40 -13.42
C PHE A 296 -18.26 -12.81 -14.88
N SER A 297 -19.19 -13.59 -15.43
CA SER A 297 -19.16 -14.00 -16.83
C SER A 297 -19.21 -12.79 -17.78
N SER A 298 -20.14 -11.85 -17.54
CA SER A 298 -20.28 -10.64 -18.36
C SER A 298 -19.02 -9.79 -18.35
N ILE A 299 -18.41 -9.59 -17.17
CA ILE A 299 -17.18 -8.81 -16.97
C ILE A 299 -16.00 -9.45 -17.70
N LEU A 300 -15.77 -10.75 -17.47
CA LEU A 300 -14.63 -11.44 -18.09
C LEU A 300 -14.76 -11.51 -19.61
N HIS A 301 -15.94 -11.82 -20.14
CA HIS A 301 -16.11 -12.11 -21.57
C HIS A 301 -16.45 -10.89 -22.44
N SER A 302 -17.24 -9.96 -21.91
CA SER A 302 -17.87 -8.93 -22.74
C SER A 302 -17.52 -7.49 -22.36
N SER A 303 -16.63 -7.29 -21.37
CA SER A 303 -16.15 -5.93 -21.07
C SER A 303 -15.46 -5.27 -22.26
N ARG A 304 -15.75 -3.97 -22.46
CA ARG A 304 -15.26 -3.17 -23.58
C ARG A 304 -13.89 -2.60 -23.27
N VAL A 305 -12.87 -3.47 -23.27
CA VAL A 305 -11.49 -3.05 -22.94
C VAL A 305 -10.89 -2.06 -23.95
N SER A 306 -11.50 -1.90 -25.13
CA SER A 306 -11.12 -0.89 -26.11
C SER A 306 -11.96 0.39 -26.00
N VAL A 307 -11.68 1.20 -24.98
CA VAL A 307 -12.27 2.54 -24.83
C VAL A 307 -11.15 3.56 -24.60
N ALA A 308 -10.67 4.17 -25.68
CA ALA A 308 -9.50 5.05 -25.66
C ALA A 308 -9.61 6.22 -24.68
N SER A 309 -10.78 6.86 -24.58
CA SER A 309 -11.02 7.95 -23.65
C SER A 309 -10.84 7.49 -22.20
N ARG A 310 -11.49 6.38 -21.83
CA ARG A 310 -11.44 5.83 -20.48
C ARG A 310 -10.06 5.30 -20.12
N ALA A 311 -9.37 4.64 -21.05
CA ALA A 311 -8.01 4.18 -20.83
C ALA A 311 -7.06 5.35 -20.53
N LYS A 312 -7.16 6.46 -21.27
CA LYS A 312 -6.37 7.67 -21.02
C LYS A 312 -6.69 8.31 -19.65
N GLU A 313 -7.95 8.34 -19.25
CA GLU A 313 -8.35 8.81 -17.91
C GLU A 313 -7.75 7.92 -16.81
N ILE A 314 -7.89 6.60 -16.92
CA ILE A 314 -7.34 5.63 -15.97
C ILE A 314 -5.82 5.77 -15.87
N LEU A 315 -5.12 5.95 -16.99
CA LEU A 315 -3.66 6.15 -17.00
C LEU A 315 -3.26 7.44 -16.27
N ARG A 316 -3.96 8.56 -16.50
CA ARG A 316 -3.71 9.82 -15.76
C ARG A 316 -3.96 9.67 -14.26
N GLU A 317 -5.04 9.00 -13.87
CA GLU A 317 -5.34 8.69 -12.47
C GLU A 317 -4.27 7.78 -11.84
N ASN A 318 -3.82 6.75 -12.57
CA ASN A 318 -2.79 5.83 -12.11
C ASN A 318 -1.43 6.51 -11.93
N ILE A 319 -1.06 7.42 -12.83
CA ILE A 319 0.16 8.25 -12.70
C ILE A 319 0.07 9.12 -11.44
N ALA A 320 -1.03 9.87 -11.29
CA ALA A 320 -1.23 10.74 -10.12
C ALA A 320 -1.24 9.94 -8.80
N ALA A 321 -1.88 8.77 -8.78
CA ALA A 321 -1.90 7.88 -7.63
C ALA A 321 -0.51 7.34 -7.28
N ALA A 322 0.31 6.98 -8.27
CA ALA A 322 1.68 6.53 -8.05
C ALA A 322 2.56 7.65 -7.47
N GLU A 323 2.44 8.88 -8.00
CA GLU A 323 3.17 10.05 -7.51
C GLU A 323 2.76 10.42 -6.07
N ALA A 324 1.45 10.46 -5.78
CA ALA A 324 0.95 10.71 -4.43
C ALA A 324 1.36 9.63 -3.42
N ALA A 325 1.34 8.35 -3.82
CA ALA A 325 1.74 7.24 -2.96
C ALA A 325 3.22 7.29 -2.61
N ALA A 326 4.09 7.70 -3.55
CA ALA A 326 5.52 7.85 -3.30
C ALA A 326 5.81 8.97 -2.28
N ALA A 327 5.06 10.07 -2.31
CA ALA A 327 5.19 11.16 -1.33
C ALA A 327 4.62 10.78 0.06
N ALA A 328 3.42 10.21 0.13
CA ALA A 328 2.75 9.90 1.40
C ALA A 328 3.31 8.65 2.11
N ALA A 329 3.87 7.72 1.33
CA ALA A 329 4.34 6.42 1.81
C ALA A 329 5.67 6.00 1.15
N GLY A 330 6.65 6.90 1.14
CA GLY A 330 7.96 6.71 0.50
C GLY A 330 8.71 5.44 0.93
N HIS A 331 8.55 5.01 2.19
CA HIS A 331 9.10 3.73 2.68
C HIS A 331 8.67 2.52 1.83
N ARG A 332 7.43 2.50 1.33
CA ARG A 332 6.95 1.42 0.44
C ARG A 332 7.57 1.52 -0.95
N ALA A 333 7.85 2.73 -1.43
CA ALA A 333 8.53 2.94 -2.70
C ALA A 333 10.00 2.47 -2.61
N ALA A 334 10.72 2.92 -1.58
CA ALA A 334 12.09 2.48 -1.30
C ALA A 334 12.18 0.95 -1.13
N ALA A 335 11.30 0.37 -0.29
CA ALA A 335 11.29 -1.05 -0.05
C ALA A 335 11.01 -1.87 -1.33
N ARG A 336 10.08 -1.41 -2.17
CA ARG A 336 9.77 -2.07 -3.43
C ARG A 336 10.93 -2.06 -4.41
N ARG A 337 11.70 -0.97 -4.48
CA ARG A 337 12.93 -0.89 -5.30
C ARG A 337 13.96 -1.93 -4.88
N VAL A 338 14.18 -2.09 -3.58
CA VAL A 338 15.06 -3.13 -3.03
C VAL A 338 14.55 -4.52 -3.42
N LEU A 339 13.27 -4.81 -3.15
CA LEU A 339 12.68 -6.12 -3.45
C LEU A 339 12.63 -6.45 -4.94
N ALA A 340 12.54 -5.44 -5.81
CA ALA A 340 12.51 -5.59 -7.26
C ALA A 340 13.78 -6.21 -7.83
N ALA A 341 14.92 -5.92 -7.21
CA ALA A 341 16.19 -6.52 -7.60
C ALA A 341 16.44 -7.89 -6.94
N LEU A 342 15.67 -8.24 -5.90
CA LEU A 342 15.89 -9.47 -5.11
C LEU A 342 14.95 -10.63 -5.49
N THR A 343 13.75 -10.34 -5.99
CA THR A 343 12.70 -11.36 -6.21
C THR A 343 11.85 -11.08 -7.45
N ALA A 344 11.32 -12.12 -8.08
CA ALA A 344 10.37 -11.98 -9.19
C ALA A 344 9.06 -11.30 -8.74
N THR A 345 8.56 -11.63 -7.54
CA THR A 345 7.41 -10.96 -6.93
C THR A 345 7.66 -9.46 -6.73
N GLY A 346 8.84 -9.08 -6.26
CA GLY A 346 9.26 -7.68 -6.12
C GLY A 346 9.30 -6.95 -7.46
N ALA A 347 9.90 -7.56 -8.48
CA ALA A 347 9.99 -6.97 -9.82
C ALA A 347 8.57 -6.78 -10.43
N ALA A 348 7.72 -7.79 -10.31
CA ALA A 348 6.34 -7.73 -10.77
C ALA A 348 5.52 -6.66 -10.01
N ASN A 349 5.78 -6.44 -8.72
CA ASN A 349 5.17 -5.36 -7.95
C ASN A 349 5.64 -3.98 -8.42
N GLU A 350 6.93 -3.80 -8.70
CA GLU A 350 7.50 -2.54 -9.21
C GLU A 350 6.92 -2.18 -10.57
N LEU A 351 6.72 -3.17 -11.44
CA LEU A 351 6.11 -3.01 -12.77
C LEU A 351 4.59 -2.75 -12.75
N ARG A 352 3.90 -2.94 -11.62
CA ARG A 352 2.43 -2.72 -11.50
C ARG A 352 2.03 -1.54 -10.61
N HIS A 353 2.86 -1.23 -9.61
CA HIS A 353 2.53 -0.25 -8.57
C HIS A 353 3.70 0.68 -8.21
N GLY A 354 4.89 0.41 -8.74
CA GLY A 354 6.11 1.13 -8.42
C GLY A 354 6.35 2.37 -9.27
N ILE A 355 7.59 2.83 -9.20
CA ILE A 355 8.05 3.99 -9.96
C ILE A 355 8.22 3.58 -11.43
N ALA A 356 8.73 2.37 -11.68
CA ALA A 356 8.79 1.82 -13.04
C ALA A 356 7.40 1.75 -13.70
N TYR A 357 6.37 1.37 -12.96
CA TYR A 357 5.00 1.41 -13.47
C TYR A 357 4.52 2.81 -13.83
N ARG A 358 4.85 3.83 -13.02
CA ARG A 358 4.47 5.22 -13.33
C ARG A 358 5.06 5.65 -14.67
N ASP A 359 6.31 5.33 -14.92
CA ASP A 359 7.00 5.71 -16.17
C ASP A 359 6.42 4.94 -17.36
N ALA A 360 6.22 3.63 -17.21
CA ALA A 360 5.49 2.83 -18.19
C ALA A 360 4.07 3.37 -18.44
N ALA A 361 3.37 3.87 -17.42
CA ALA A 361 2.05 4.47 -17.57
C ALA A 361 2.08 5.81 -18.30
N LYS A 362 3.15 6.62 -18.14
CA LYS A 362 3.37 7.84 -18.93
C LYS A 362 3.62 7.51 -20.40
N GLU A 363 4.44 6.49 -20.67
CA GLU A 363 4.68 5.99 -22.03
C GLU A 363 3.40 5.44 -22.66
N MET A 364 2.64 4.60 -21.94
CA MET A 364 1.34 4.10 -22.39
C MET A 364 0.34 5.24 -22.63
N LEU A 365 0.36 6.30 -21.83
CA LEU A 365 -0.50 7.46 -22.04
C LEU A 365 -0.13 8.21 -23.32
N GLN A 366 1.17 8.41 -23.56
CA GLN A 366 1.67 9.02 -24.79
C GLN A 366 1.34 8.15 -26.02
N GLU A 367 1.52 6.83 -25.92
CA GLU A 367 1.11 5.87 -26.95
C GLU A 367 -0.39 5.96 -27.20
N ALA A 368 -1.23 5.97 -26.16
CA ALA A 368 -2.69 6.12 -26.30
C ALA A 368 -3.13 7.46 -26.92
N GLU A 369 -2.33 8.52 -26.77
CA GLU A 369 -2.58 9.84 -27.37
C GLU A 369 -2.14 9.92 -28.83
N THR A 370 -1.12 9.14 -29.24
CA THR A 370 -0.51 9.20 -30.58
C THR A 370 -0.92 8.05 -31.49
N ASN A 371 -1.01 6.83 -30.95
CA ASN A 371 -1.36 5.60 -31.63
C ASN A 371 -2.13 4.64 -30.71
N TRP A 372 -3.43 4.89 -30.55
CA TRP A 372 -4.32 4.02 -29.75
C TRP A 372 -4.34 2.56 -30.24
N GLY A 373 -4.24 2.33 -31.56
CA GLY A 373 -4.34 0.98 -32.15
C GLY A 373 -3.27 0.03 -31.62
N ALA A 374 -2.04 0.51 -31.41
CA ALA A 374 -0.96 -0.29 -30.84
C ALA A 374 -1.25 -0.74 -29.40
N LEU A 375 -1.74 0.17 -28.55
CA LEU A 375 -2.11 -0.16 -27.17
C LEU A 375 -3.34 -1.08 -27.12
N GLU A 376 -4.30 -0.86 -28.01
CA GLU A 376 -5.50 -1.68 -28.15
C GLU A 376 -5.15 -3.14 -28.51
N GLU A 377 -4.28 -3.36 -29.48
CA GLU A 377 -3.80 -4.70 -29.85
C GLU A 377 -3.15 -5.42 -28.68
N ARG A 378 -2.34 -4.71 -27.88
CA ARG A 378 -1.71 -5.25 -26.67
C ARG A 378 -2.74 -5.65 -25.61
N LEU A 379 -3.79 -4.85 -25.41
CA LEU A 379 -4.89 -5.16 -24.48
C LEU A 379 -5.69 -6.39 -24.93
N PHE A 380 -5.96 -6.53 -26.23
CA PHE A 380 -6.62 -7.73 -26.77
C PHE A 380 -5.75 -8.98 -26.69
N ALA A 381 -4.45 -8.84 -26.98
CA ALA A 381 -3.49 -9.93 -26.82
C ALA A 381 -3.43 -10.41 -25.36
N LEU A 382 -3.39 -9.47 -24.40
CA LEU A 382 -3.44 -9.78 -22.97
C LEU A 382 -4.72 -10.54 -22.60
N ARG A 383 -5.89 -10.06 -23.05
CA ARG A 383 -7.18 -10.75 -22.80
C ARG A 383 -7.15 -12.19 -23.29
N LYS A 384 -6.62 -12.44 -24.49
CA LYS A 384 -6.52 -13.78 -25.09
C LYS A 384 -5.55 -14.72 -24.33
N LYS A 385 -4.50 -14.17 -23.72
CA LYS A 385 -3.57 -14.95 -22.87
C LYS A 385 -4.23 -15.35 -21.54
N LEU A 386 -4.92 -14.40 -20.91
CA LEU A 386 -5.55 -14.58 -19.60
C LEU A 386 -6.76 -15.51 -19.65
N LEU A 387 -7.67 -15.28 -20.59
CA LEU A 387 -8.96 -15.97 -20.64
C LEU A 387 -8.84 -17.30 -21.40
N ARG A 388 -8.20 -18.29 -20.75
CA ARG A 388 -8.19 -19.72 -21.15
C ARG A 388 -8.77 -20.62 -20.05
N LYS A 389 -9.51 -21.66 -20.44
CA LYS A 389 -10.23 -22.51 -19.48
C LYS A 389 -9.27 -23.28 -18.56
N GLU A 390 -8.09 -23.65 -19.07
CA GLU A 390 -7.06 -24.37 -18.31
C GLU A 390 -6.40 -23.51 -17.22
N ASN A 391 -6.66 -22.18 -17.20
CA ASN A 391 -6.02 -21.23 -16.30
C ASN A 391 -6.91 -20.79 -15.12
N ILE A 392 -8.08 -21.41 -14.91
CA ILE A 392 -9.08 -20.96 -13.92
C ILE A 392 -9.12 -21.86 -12.69
N LEU A 393 -9.05 -21.25 -11.51
CA LEU A 393 -9.33 -21.84 -10.20
C LEU A 393 -10.43 -21.03 -9.51
N ILE A 394 -11.42 -21.70 -8.94
CA ILE A 394 -12.53 -21.04 -8.23
C ILE A 394 -12.36 -21.28 -6.73
N ASN A 395 -12.46 -20.23 -5.93
CA ASN A 395 -12.48 -20.30 -4.48
C ASN A 395 -13.85 -19.82 -3.95
N LEU A 396 -14.48 -20.61 -3.08
CA LEU A 396 -15.80 -20.32 -2.50
C LEU A 396 -15.75 -20.42 -0.98
N THR A 397 -16.16 -19.37 -0.29
CA THR A 397 -16.33 -19.38 1.17
C THR A 397 -17.77 -19.06 1.52
N GLY A 398 -18.41 -19.93 2.31
CA GLY A 398 -19.83 -19.79 2.64
C GLY A 398 -20.27 -20.76 3.74
N ASP A 399 -21.45 -20.52 4.32
CA ASP A 399 -22.12 -21.52 5.15
C ASP A 399 -22.70 -22.65 4.30
N LYS A 400 -23.16 -23.73 4.95
CA LYS A 400 -23.58 -24.95 4.27
C LYS A 400 -24.64 -24.69 3.20
N GLU A 401 -25.62 -23.85 3.51
CA GLU A 401 -26.72 -23.57 2.59
C GLU A 401 -26.31 -22.63 1.45
N THR A 402 -25.42 -21.68 1.72
CA THR A 402 -24.90 -20.75 0.73
C THR A 402 -23.97 -21.46 -0.26
N LEU A 403 -23.09 -22.35 0.22
CA LEU A 403 -22.26 -23.19 -0.64
C LEU A 403 -23.12 -24.14 -1.48
N ALA A 404 -24.15 -24.76 -0.89
CA ALA A 404 -25.08 -25.59 -1.65
C ALA A 404 -25.78 -24.78 -2.76
N ALA A 405 -26.16 -23.52 -2.51
CA ALA A 405 -26.73 -22.65 -3.52
C ALA A 405 -25.70 -22.30 -4.63
N ALA A 406 -24.44 -22.05 -4.27
CA ALA A 406 -23.37 -21.77 -5.23
C ALA A 406 -22.99 -22.97 -6.10
N MET A 407 -23.25 -24.18 -5.61
CA MET A 407 -22.97 -25.45 -6.28
C MET A 407 -24.21 -26.10 -6.91
N GLY A 408 -25.41 -25.52 -6.71
CA GLY A 408 -26.65 -26.02 -7.29
C GLY A 408 -26.73 -25.80 -8.81
N GLU A 409 -27.61 -26.51 -9.51
CA GLU A 409 -27.62 -26.57 -10.99
C GLU A 409 -27.61 -25.21 -11.71
N GLU A 410 -28.35 -24.22 -11.22
CA GLU A 410 -28.44 -22.88 -11.84
C GLU A 410 -27.16 -22.05 -11.64
N ALA A 411 -26.61 -22.03 -10.42
CA ALA A 411 -25.34 -21.34 -10.13
C ALA A 411 -24.16 -22.10 -10.74
N ALA A 412 -24.21 -23.43 -10.75
CA ALA A 412 -23.28 -24.30 -11.43
C ALA A 412 -23.31 -24.05 -12.94
N ALA A 413 -24.48 -23.86 -13.56
CA ALA A 413 -24.60 -23.51 -14.96
C ALA A 413 -24.06 -22.09 -15.25
N ALA A 414 -24.31 -21.12 -14.37
CA ALA A 414 -23.76 -19.77 -14.51
C ALA A 414 -22.24 -19.72 -14.29
N ALA A 415 -21.71 -20.44 -13.30
CA ALA A 415 -20.28 -20.59 -13.05
C ALA A 415 -19.61 -21.42 -14.15
N ALA A 416 -20.27 -22.47 -14.64
CA ALA A 416 -19.86 -23.24 -15.81
C ALA A 416 -19.85 -22.38 -17.06
N ALA A 417 -20.85 -21.53 -17.28
CA ALA A 417 -20.87 -20.60 -18.40
C ALA A 417 -19.76 -19.56 -18.25
N ALA A 418 -19.50 -19.04 -17.04
CA ALA A 418 -18.37 -18.16 -16.78
C ALA A 418 -17.02 -18.84 -17.05
N ALA A 419 -16.87 -20.12 -16.71
CA ALA A 419 -15.66 -20.92 -16.94
C ALA A 419 -15.53 -21.47 -18.38
N ALA A 420 -16.65 -21.74 -19.07
CA ALA A 420 -16.71 -22.31 -20.41
C ALA A 420 -16.79 -21.25 -21.52
N ALA A 421 -17.21 -20.01 -21.21
CA ALA A 421 -17.13 -18.86 -22.12
C ALA A 421 -15.68 -18.36 -22.37
N VAL A 422 -14.71 -19.15 -21.92
CA VAL A 422 -13.29 -18.92 -21.98
C VAL A 422 -12.72 -19.80 -23.09
N THR A 423 -12.20 -19.18 -24.15
CA THR A 423 -11.85 -19.89 -25.39
C THR A 423 -10.57 -20.72 -25.26
N GLY A 424 -10.65 -22.04 -25.50
CA GLY A 424 -9.47 -22.89 -25.69
C GLY A 424 -9.78 -24.39 -25.66
N THR A 425 -9.38 -25.12 -26.71
CA THR A 425 -9.20 -26.58 -26.70
C THR A 425 -7.69 -26.85 -26.73
N GLY A 426 -7.02 -26.68 -25.58
CA GLY A 426 -5.63 -27.08 -25.39
C GLY A 426 -5.57 -28.34 -24.54
N THR A 427 -4.79 -29.34 -24.95
CA THR A 427 -4.50 -30.49 -24.09
C THR A 427 -3.74 -30.03 -22.84
N PRO A 428 -4.11 -30.52 -21.64
CA PRO A 428 -3.44 -30.14 -20.40
C PRO A 428 -2.00 -30.68 -20.39
N THR A 429 -1.02 -29.80 -20.53
CA THR A 429 0.34 -30.14 -20.12
C THR A 429 0.44 -30.01 -18.61
N ALA A 430 0.56 -31.15 -17.92
CA ALA A 430 1.01 -31.25 -16.54
C ALA A 430 2.50 -30.87 -16.42
N ALA A 431 2.86 -29.68 -16.89
CA ALA A 431 4.18 -29.11 -16.75
C ALA A 431 4.14 -28.07 -15.63
N ALA A 432 5.10 -28.16 -14.71
CA ALA A 432 5.33 -27.17 -13.68
C ALA A 432 5.29 -25.74 -14.28
N PRO A 433 4.80 -24.73 -13.52
CA PRO A 433 4.68 -23.36 -14.01
C PRO A 433 5.98 -22.93 -14.68
N ALA A 434 5.87 -22.48 -15.94
CA ALA A 434 7.00 -22.02 -16.73
C ALA A 434 7.76 -20.98 -15.90
N ALA A 435 9.08 -21.18 -15.80
CA ALA A 435 9.96 -20.34 -15.01
C ALA A 435 9.72 -18.86 -15.34
N ALA A 436 9.63 -18.04 -14.30
CA ALA A 436 9.66 -16.59 -14.44
C ALA A 436 10.90 -16.20 -15.30
N PRO A 437 10.85 -15.06 -16.02
CA PRO A 437 11.99 -14.59 -16.80
C PRO A 437 13.27 -14.61 -15.97
N ALA A 438 14.39 -14.96 -16.61
CA ALA A 438 15.69 -15.06 -15.97
C ALA A 438 15.98 -13.81 -15.09
N PRO A 439 16.63 -13.96 -13.91
CA PRO A 439 16.83 -12.91 -12.92
C PRO A 439 17.31 -11.58 -13.50
N ALA A 440 18.23 -11.67 -14.46
CA ALA A 440 18.81 -10.56 -15.19
C ALA A 440 17.77 -9.72 -15.97
N ALA A 441 16.80 -10.36 -16.63
CA ALA A 441 15.80 -9.68 -17.46
C ALA A 441 14.70 -9.01 -16.63
N ALA A 442 14.29 -9.63 -15.51
CA ALA A 442 13.31 -9.05 -14.59
C ALA A 442 13.89 -7.86 -13.82
N ALA A 443 15.14 -7.98 -13.34
CA ALA A 443 15.87 -6.87 -12.72
C ALA A 443 16.08 -5.71 -13.73
N ALA A 444 16.57 -6.01 -14.93
CA ALA A 444 16.80 -5.01 -15.98
C ALA A 444 15.51 -4.27 -16.39
N ALA A 445 14.40 -4.99 -16.57
CA ALA A 445 13.11 -4.38 -16.93
C ALA A 445 12.50 -3.55 -15.78
N ALA A 446 12.78 -3.89 -14.53
CA ALA A 446 12.43 -3.07 -13.37
C ALA A 446 13.43 -1.92 -13.14
N GLY A 447 14.46 -1.74 -13.99
CA GLY A 447 15.48 -0.71 -13.83
C GLY A 447 16.47 -0.97 -12.70
N GLY A 448 16.72 -2.24 -12.34
CA GLY A 448 17.90 -2.67 -11.59
C GLY A 448 18.91 -3.30 -12.55
N ALA A 449 20.22 -3.14 -12.34
CA ALA A 449 21.18 -3.82 -13.20
C ALA A 449 21.00 -5.35 -13.06
N ALA A 450 21.19 -6.05 -14.16
CA ALA A 450 21.06 -7.50 -14.22
C ALA A 450 22.00 -8.18 -13.20
N ALA A 451 21.44 -8.90 -12.23
CA ALA A 451 22.18 -9.91 -11.47
C ALA A 451 22.53 -11.07 -12.42
N GLY A 452 23.64 -10.90 -13.15
CA GLY A 452 24.11 -11.82 -14.18
C GLY A 452 25.53 -11.49 -14.58
N GLY A 453 26.49 -11.98 -13.80
CA GLY A 453 27.93 -11.91 -14.10
C GLY A 453 28.70 -11.14 -13.05
N ALA A 454 29.59 -11.85 -12.36
CA ALA A 454 30.48 -11.32 -11.35
C ALA A 454 31.28 -10.10 -11.84
N ALA A 455 30.94 -8.92 -11.31
CA ALA A 455 31.85 -7.80 -11.09
C ALA A 455 31.33 -7.00 -9.90
N ALA A 456 32.08 -7.02 -8.81
CA ALA A 456 31.78 -6.37 -7.55
C ALA A 456 31.48 -4.87 -7.71
N GLY A 457 30.28 -4.44 -7.34
CA GLY A 457 29.89 -3.04 -7.21
C GLY A 457 28.63 -2.92 -6.35
N ARG A 458 28.71 -2.22 -5.22
CA ARG A 458 27.56 -1.94 -4.33
C ARG A 458 26.58 -1.03 -5.07
N GLU A 459 25.50 -1.58 -5.62
CA GLU A 459 24.48 -0.77 -6.30
C GLU A 459 23.47 -0.20 -5.30
N THR A 460 23.40 1.13 -5.24
CA THR A 460 22.37 1.85 -4.48
C THR A 460 21.24 2.24 -5.43
N LEU A 461 20.00 1.80 -5.18
CA LEU A 461 18.82 2.10 -6.00
C LEU A 461 18.06 3.28 -5.41
N MET A 462 18.38 4.52 -5.80
CA MET A 462 17.76 5.73 -5.20
C MET A 462 16.60 6.31 -6.00
N ALA A 463 15.58 6.82 -5.28
CA ALA A 463 14.45 7.56 -5.85
C ALA A 463 14.24 8.89 -5.11
N PHE A 464 14.46 10.03 -5.77
CA PHE A 464 14.39 11.35 -5.14
C PHE A 464 13.01 11.98 -5.30
N ILE A 465 12.47 12.63 -4.26
CA ILE A 465 11.26 13.45 -4.39
C ILE A 465 11.58 14.83 -3.81
N GLU A 466 11.58 15.83 -4.69
CA GLU A 466 12.31 17.11 -4.63
C GLU A 466 12.06 18.02 -3.40
N SER A 467 11.09 17.75 -2.53
CA SER A 467 10.85 18.54 -1.32
C SER A 467 10.10 17.69 -0.28
N LEU A 468 10.85 17.07 0.62
CA LEU A 468 10.33 16.33 1.76
C LEU A 468 11.14 16.73 3.01
N PRO A 469 10.48 17.13 4.11
CA PRO A 469 11.18 17.46 5.36
C PRO A 469 11.71 16.21 6.09
N VAL A 470 11.41 15.02 5.58
CA VAL A 470 11.73 13.73 6.16
C VAL A 470 12.12 12.73 5.10
N ASN A 471 12.88 11.72 5.49
CA ASN A 471 13.38 10.65 4.65
C ASN A 471 12.57 9.36 4.85
N PHE A 472 12.72 8.45 3.90
CA PHE A 472 12.29 7.06 4.02
C PHE A 472 13.43 6.18 3.53
N VAL A 473 13.97 5.33 4.41
CA VAL A 473 15.22 4.60 4.15
C VAL A 473 14.98 3.11 4.22
N SER A 474 15.29 2.38 3.16
CA SER A 474 15.20 0.92 3.09
C SER A 474 16.56 0.29 2.76
N LEU A 475 16.86 -0.81 3.43
CA LEU A 475 18.03 -1.64 3.17
C LEU A 475 17.57 -3.09 3.18
N GLY A 476 17.92 -3.88 2.17
CA GLY A 476 17.57 -5.29 2.16
C GLY A 476 18.55 -6.15 1.39
N GLY A 477 18.36 -7.45 1.52
CA GLY A 477 19.22 -8.44 0.88
C GLY A 477 18.72 -9.84 1.17
N ARG A 478 19.55 -10.83 0.82
CA ARG A 478 19.26 -12.23 1.09
C ARG A 478 19.94 -12.68 2.38
N LEU A 479 19.15 -13.24 3.28
CA LEU A 479 19.61 -13.80 4.54
C LEU A 479 19.84 -15.32 4.44
N VAL A 480 18.95 -16.03 3.76
CA VAL A 480 18.98 -17.49 3.64
C VAL A 480 18.84 -17.87 2.16
N GLU A 481 19.65 -18.83 1.69
CA GLU A 481 19.64 -19.26 0.30
C GLU A 481 18.48 -20.19 -0.03
N ALA A 482 18.02 -20.14 -1.29
CA ALA A 482 16.97 -21.00 -1.82
C ALA A 482 17.26 -22.49 -1.56
N GLY A 483 16.23 -23.26 -1.21
CA GLY A 483 16.33 -24.67 -0.87
C GLY A 483 16.88 -24.98 0.52
N SER A 484 17.38 -23.97 1.25
CA SER A 484 17.78 -24.16 2.65
C SER A 484 16.55 -24.22 3.57
N GLY A 485 16.63 -24.99 4.66
CA GLY A 485 15.61 -24.92 5.71
C GLY A 485 15.61 -23.56 6.40
N VAL A 486 14.41 -23.04 6.72
CA VAL A 486 14.27 -21.83 7.54
C VAL A 486 13.76 -22.24 8.91
N SER A 487 14.58 -22.03 9.95
CA SER A 487 14.11 -22.21 11.32
C SER A 487 13.05 -21.15 11.65
N ALA A 488 11.96 -21.56 12.28
CA ALA A 488 10.94 -20.63 12.74
C ALA A 488 11.48 -19.64 13.78
N ALA A 489 12.53 -20.02 14.52
CA ALA A 489 13.25 -19.15 15.43
C ALA A 489 13.87 -17.91 14.75
N ALA A 490 14.18 -18.00 13.45
CA ALA A 490 14.64 -16.87 12.66
C ALA A 490 13.60 -15.72 12.64
N PHE A 491 12.31 -16.04 12.60
CA PHE A 491 11.24 -15.04 12.62
C PHE A 491 11.11 -14.37 13.99
N VAL A 492 11.37 -15.11 15.07
CA VAL A 492 11.42 -14.57 16.44
C VAL A 492 12.59 -13.60 16.61
N ALA A 493 13.78 -13.99 16.15
CA ALA A 493 14.95 -13.11 16.17
C ALA A 493 14.74 -11.87 15.28
N ALA A 494 14.16 -12.03 14.09
CA ALA A 494 13.81 -10.94 13.19
C ALA A 494 12.86 -9.93 13.86
N HIS A 495 11.82 -10.41 14.53
CA HIS A 495 10.87 -9.55 15.21
C HIS A 495 11.55 -8.72 16.33
N ALA A 496 12.46 -9.34 17.09
CA ALA A 496 13.22 -8.67 18.15
C ALA A 496 14.06 -7.48 17.63
N VAL A 497 14.63 -7.58 16.41
CA VAL A 497 15.32 -6.45 15.77
C VAL A 497 14.38 -5.26 15.60
N SER A 498 13.16 -5.51 15.12
CA SER A 498 12.19 -4.45 14.86
C SER A 498 11.71 -3.76 16.13
N VAL A 499 11.34 -4.53 17.17
CA VAL A 499 10.66 -3.97 18.36
C VAL A 499 11.62 -3.47 19.44
N HIS A 500 12.86 -3.94 19.47
CA HIS A 500 13.84 -3.52 20.47
C HIS A 500 14.89 -2.59 19.86
N HIS A 501 15.67 -3.07 18.89
CA HIS A 501 16.81 -2.32 18.36
C HIS A 501 16.38 -1.12 17.54
N LEU A 502 15.56 -1.33 16.51
CA LEU A 502 15.18 -0.26 15.58
C LEU A 502 14.22 0.75 16.22
N TRP A 503 13.29 0.27 17.06
CA TRP A 503 12.45 1.17 17.84
C TRP A 503 13.30 2.14 18.68
N LYS A 504 14.36 1.63 19.31
CA LYS A 504 15.23 2.45 20.14
C LYS A 504 16.11 3.39 19.32
N GLN A 505 16.89 2.84 18.39
CA GLN A 505 17.92 3.58 17.68
C GLN A 505 17.35 4.53 16.64
N VAL A 506 16.33 4.10 15.88
CA VAL A 506 15.79 4.86 14.75
C VAL A 506 14.64 5.78 15.19
N ARG A 507 13.75 5.30 16.07
CA ARG A 507 12.58 6.09 16.52
C ARG A 507 12.86 6.93 17.78
N GLU A 508 13.24 6.32 18.90
CA GLU A 508 13.39 7.08 20.17
C GLU A 508 14.60 8.01 20.16
N VAL A 509 15.77 7.51 19.73
CA VAL A 509 17.01 8.29 19.66
C VAL A 509 17.12 9.05 18.34
N GLY A 510 16.81 8.38 17.23
CA GLY A 510 16.92 8.95 15.88
C GLY A 510 15.80 9.94 15.52
N GLY A 511 14.65 9.88 16.20
CA GLY A 511 13.53 10.79 16.00
C GLY A 511 12.61 10.45 14.83
N ALA A 512 12.77 9.28 14.19
CA ALA A 512 11.85 8.84 13.14
C ALA A 512 10.45 8.51 13.71
N TYR A 513 9.40 8.64 12.91
CA TYR A 513 8.06 8.24 13.33
C TYR A 513 7.94 6.71 13.50
N GLY A 514 8.65 5.93 12.68
CA GLY A 514 8.65 4.48 12.78
C GLY A 514 9.81 3.83 12.05
N SER A 515 10.09 2.58 12.42
CA SER A 515 11.07 1.72 11.76
C SER A 515 10.61 0.27 11.85
N SER A 516 11.00 -0.55 10.89
CA SER A 516 10.67 -1.97 10.85
C SER A 516 11.80 -2.82 10.27
N PHE A 517 11.86 -4.07 10.71
CA PHE A 517 12.60 -5.15 10.05
C PHE A 517 11.65 -6.27 9.69
N GLN A 518 11.71 -6.74 8.44
CA GLN A 518 10.90 -7.84 7.94
C GLN A 518 11.82 -8.92 7.37
N PHE A 519 11.43 -10.17 7.57
CA PHE A 519 12.06 -11.36 7.01
C PHE A 519 10.94 -12.32 6.57
N ASP A 520 11.05 -12.90 5.39
CA ASP A 520 10.02 -13.77 4.82
C ASP A 520 10.57 -15.13 4.32
N TYR A 521 9.67 -16.00 3.86
CA TYR A 521 10.00 -17.34 3.37
C TYR A 521 10.77 -17.38 2.04
N SER A 522 10.96 -16.24 1.37
CA SER A 522 11.88 -16.15 0.23
C SER A 522 13.34 -15.96 0.68
N GLY A 523 13.58 -15.96 1.99
CA GLY A 523 14.90 -15.80 2.57
C GLY A 523 15.41 -14.36 2.48
N ILE A 524 14.53 -13.42 2.12
CA ILE A 524 14.83 -12.00 1.96
C ILE A 524 14.54 -11.27 3.26
N TYR A 525 15.41 -10.33 3.60
CA TYR A 525 15.19 -9.38 4.69
C TYR A 525 15.10 -7.95 4.17
N ILE A 526 14.36 -7.11 4.89
CA ILE A 526 14.25 -5.70 4.58
C ILE A 526 14.07 -4.85 5.85
N PHE A 527 14.93 -3.85 5.98
CA PHE A 527 14.82 -2.73 6.89
C PHE A 527 14.02 -1.60 6.22
N SER A 528 13.26 -0.84 6.99
CA SER A 528 12.56 0.37 6.50
C SER A 528 12.32 1.38 7.62
N SER A 529 12.45 2.68 7.31
CA SER A 529 12.09 3.78 8.21
C SER A 529 10.98 4.65 7.61
N TYR A 530 10.18 5.28 8.48
CA TYR A 530 9.03 6.09 8.11
C TYR A 530 9.11 7.48 8.74
N ARG A 531 9.06 8.51 7.89
CA ARG A 531 9.19 9.93 8.27
C ARG A 531 10.40 10.15 9.17
N ASP A 532 11.55 9.82 8.62
CA ASP A 532 12.83 9.74 9.31
C ASP A 532 13.64 11.02 9.10
N PRO A 533 13.99 11.79 10.14
CA PRO A 533 14.83 12.98 9.96
C PRO A 533 16.29 12.62 9.60
N GLN A 534 16.69 11.36 9.81
CA GLN A 534 18.03 10.86 9.54
C GLN A 534 18.08 10.05 8.23
N LEU A 535 19.28 9.95 7.67
CA LEU A 535 19.57 9.06 6.54
C LEU A 535 20.74 8.15 6.89
N LEU A 536 21.91 8.75 7.10
CA LEU A 536 23.14 8.02 7.40
C LEU A 536 23.05 7.24 8.73
N GLN A 537 22.58 7.89 9.80
CA GLN A 537 22.48 7.25 11.12
C GLN A 537 21.54 6.05 11.11
N THR A 538 20.46 6.12 10.34
CA THR A 538 19.52 5.01 10.15
C THR A 538 20.19 3.81 9.48
N LEU A 539 20.98 4.03 8.43
CA LEU A 539 21.74 2.94 7.78
C LEU A 539 22.76 2.29 8.73
N LEU A 540 23.42 3.10 9.57
CA LEU A 540 24.33 2.58 10.59
C LEU A 540 23.58 1.76 11.65
N ALA A 541 22.39 2.20 12.07
CA ALA A 541 21.53 1.46 12.98
C ALA A 541 21.08 0.11 12.38
N TYR A 542 20.76 0.07 11.08
CA TYR A 542 20.44 -1.19 10.40
C TYR A 542 21.62 -2.16 10.43
N ARG A 543 22.83 -1.67 10.13
CA ARG A 543 24.04 -2.50 10.11
C ARG A 543 24.47 -3.00 11.49
N SER A 544 24.14 -2.28 12.56
CA SER A 544 24.44 -2.72 13.93
C SER A 544 23.46 -3.76 14.49
N SER A 545 22.40 -4.10 13.74
CA SER A 545 21.38 -5.07 14.19
C SER A 545 21.93 -6.46 14.50
N SER A 546 22.95 -6.92 13.76
CA SER A 546 23.59 -8.22 14.03
C SER A 546 24.39 -8.20 15.34
N SER A 547 25.09 -7.10 15.62
CA SER A 547 25.81 -6.91 16.89
C SER A 547 24.85 -6.85 18.07
N PHE A 548 23.72 -6.15 17.90
CA PHE A 548 22.64 -6.13 18.88
C PHE A 548 22.13 -7.55 19.20
N LEU A 549 21.80 -8.36 18.19
CA LEU A 549 21.31 -9.73 18.42
C LEU A 549 22.34 -10.61 19.11
N LEU A 550 23.62 -10.52 18.73
CA LEU A 550 24.70 -11.28 19.36
C LEU A 550 24.93 -10.88 20.82
N GLN A 551 24.82 -9.58 21.13
CA GLN A 551 24.90 -9.12 22.51
C GLN A 551 23.70 -9.61 23.32
N ARG A 552 22.50 -9.46 22.74
CA ARG A 552 21.25 -9.90 23.36
C ARG A 552 21.22 -11.40 23.62
N SER A 553 21.73 -12.23 22.71
CA SER A 553 21.78 -13.69 22.93
C SER A 553 22.64 -14.11 24.14
N LYS A 554 23.56 -13.24 24.60
CA LYS A 554 24.39 -13.48 25.78
C LYS A 554 23.73 -13.04 27.09
N THR A 555 22.78 -12.11 27.03
CA THR A 555 22.13 -11.52 28.21
C THR A 555 20.68 -11.98 28.37
N MET A 556 20.07 -12.57 27.34
CA MET A 556 18.70 -13.06 27.36
C MET A 556 18.49 -14.15 28.40
N GLN A 557 17.42 -14.00 29.16
CA GLN A 557 16.89 -15.04 30.04
C GLN A 557 15.75 -15.78 29.33
N GLN A 558 15.32 -16.93 29.90
CA GLN A 558 14.23 -17.71 29.34
C GLN A 558 12.94 -16.90 29.16
N GLN A 559 12.66 -15.97 30.07
CA GLN A 559 11.48 -15.10 29.98
C GLN A 559 11.53 -14.16 28.77
N ASP A 560 12.71 -13.67 28.40
CA ASP A 560 12.89 -12.85 27.19
C ASP A 560 12.56 -13.63 25.92
N THR A 561 13.00 -14.89 25.87
CA THR A 561 12.68 -15.81 24.77
C THR A 561 11.19 -16.08 24.71
N ASN A 562 10.55 -16.37 25.85
CA ASN A 562 9.10 -16.58 25.93
C ASN A 562 8.32 -15.35 25.45
N ASN A 563 8.71 -14.15 25.87
CA ASN A 563 8.09 -12.89 25.44
C ASN A 563 8.24 -12.65 23.93
N ALA A 564 9.42 -12.94 23.38
CA ALA A 564 9.68 -12.82 21.94
C ALA A 564 8.82 -13.82 21.13
N ILE A 565 8.71 -15.06 21.59
CA ILE A 565 7.82 -16.09 21.02
C ILE A 565 6.38 -15.57 21.05
N LEU A 566 5.86 -15.15 22.21
CA LEU A 566 4.50 -14.64 22.37
C LEU A 566 4.17 -13.48 21.42
N SER A 567 5.13 -12.58 21.18
CA SER A 567 4.92 -11.45 20.27
C SER A 567 4.78 -11.90 18.82
N VAL A 568 5.54 -12.91 18.39
CA VAL A 568 5.39 -13.52 17.07
C VAL A 568 4.08 -14.30 16.96
N LEU A 569 3.73 -15.09 17.98
CA LEU A 569 2.46 -15.82 18.04
C LEU A 569 1.26 -14.88 17.94
N ARG A 570 1.28 -13.73 18.61
CA ARG A 570 0.22 -12.70 18.50
C ARG A 570 -0.02 -12.30 17.04
N ASP A 571 1.03 -12.08 16.26
CA ASP A 571 0.91 -11.61 14.88
C ASP A 571 0.40 -12.72 13.94
N ILE A 572 0.74 -13.98 14.22
CA ILE A 572 0.27 -15.14 13.45
C ILE A 572 -1.16 -15.52 13.83
N ASP A 573 -1.52 -15.48 15.11
CA ASP A 573 -2.87 -15.77 15.63
C ASP A 573 -3.81 -14.58 15.66
N ALA A 574 -3.42 -13.48 15.02
CA ALA A 574 -4.31 -12.36 14.79
C ALA A 574 -5.65 -12.86 14.20
N PRO A 575 -6.80 -12.46 14.77
CA PRO A 575 -8.10 -12.93 14.32
C PRO A 575 -8.33 -12.44 12.89
N LEU A 576 -8.42 -13.39 11.95
CA LEU A 576 -8.70 -13.10 10.55
C LEU A 576 -10.21 -13.26 10.27
N PRO A 577 -10.83 -12.34 9.51
CA PRO A 577 -12.14 -12.55 8.91
C PRO A 577 -12.23 -13.87 8.14
N ASN A 578 -13.42 -14.45 8.02
CA ASN A 578 -13.61 -15.77 7.40
C ASN A 578 -13.09 -15.85 5.95
N ASP A 579 -13.11 -14.73 5.22
CA ASP A 579 -12.54 -14.57 3.87
C ASP A 579 -11.01 -14.60 3.83
N GLN A 580 -10.31 -14.52 4.97
CA GLN A 580 -8.85 -14.38 5.04
C GLN A 580 -8.12 -15.51 5.77
N LYS A 581 -8.84 -16.51 6.31
CA LYS A 581 -8.25 -17.49 7.23
C LYS A 581 -7.18 -18.40 6.60
N GLY A 582 -7.10 -18.49 5.27
CA GLY A 582 -6.31 -19.47 4.50
C GLY A 582 -4.80 -19.38 4.64
N ASN A 583 -4.21 -20.13 5.61
CA ASN A 583 -2.91 -20.82 5.55
C ASN A 583 -2.27 -20.95 6.96
N LYS A 584 -2.06 -22.16 7.54
CA LYS A 584 -1.17 -22.36 8.70
C LYS A 584 -0.59 -23.78 8.83
N SER A 585 0.74 -23.89 8.81
CA SER A 585 1.55 -25.05 9.30
C SER A 585 2.69 -24.60 10.25
N PHE A 586 2.65 -23.35 10.75
CA PHE A 586 3.81 -22.67 11.35
C PHE A 586 3.90 -22.75 12.88
N TRP A 587 2.80 -23.08 13.57
CA TRP A 587 2.68 -23.05 15.04
C TRP A 587 3.71 -23.88 15.79
N GLN A 588 3.98 -25.09 15.32
CA GLN A 588 4.80 -26.06 16.06
C GLN A 588 6.28 -25.68 16.05
N ALA A 589 6.78 -25.11 14.96
CA ALA A 589 8.20 -24.78 14.83
C ALA A 589 8.61 -23.53 15.65
N VAL A 590 7.70 -22.56 15.86
CA VAL A 590 8.02 -21.31 16.58
C VAL A 590 8.26 -21.55 18.07
N LEU A 591 7.53 -22.49 18.67
CA LEU A 591 7.56 -22.78 20.12
C LEU A 591 8.89 -23.37 20.60
N GLU A 592 9.72 -23.89 19.69
CA GLU A 592 11.01 -24.51 20.01
C GLU A 592 12.20 -23.53 20.01
N THR A 593 11.94 -22.22 19.91
CA THR A 593 12.99 -21.18 19.82
C THR A 593 13.85 -21.07 21.09
N THR A 594 15.17 -21.00 20.94
CA THR A 594 16.16 -20.89 22.03
C THR A 594 17.08 -19.67 21.86
N PRO A 595 17.82 -19.22 22.91
CA PRO A 595 18.85 -18.19 22.77
C PRO A 595 19.95 -18.50 21.75
N ALA A 596 20.24 -19.79 21.50
CA ALA A 596 21.23 -20.20 20.50
C ALA A 596 20.79 -19.85 19.07
N ASP A 597 19.48 -19.89 18.80
CA ASP A 597 18.92 -19.51 17.50
C ASP A 597 19.08 -18.01 17.22
N PHE A 598 19.05 -17.17 18.26
CA PHE A 598 19.33 -15.73 18.12
C PHE A 598 20.79 -15.49 17.71
N ALA A 599 21.72 -16.26 18.26
CA ALA A 599 23.14 -16.17 17.88
C ALA A 599 23.39 -16.67 16.45
N ASP A 600 22.75 -17.77 16.04
CA ASP A 600 22.80 -18.27 14.66
C ASP A 600 22.23 -17.26 13.66
N PHE A 601 21.06 -16.68 13.95
CA PHE A 601 20.47 -15.63 13.12
C PHE A 601 21.36 -14.37 13.07
N ALA A 602 21.97 -13.98 14.20
CA ALA A 602 22.90 -12.85 14.24
C ALA A 602 24.12 -13.06 13.33
N ALA A 603 24.69 -14.28 13.32
CA ALA A 603 25.81 -14.64 12.45
C ALA A 603 25.41 -14.61 10.97
N LYS A 604 24.24 -15.16 10.63
CA LYS A 604 23.67 -15.11 9.27
C LYS A 604 23.42 -13.67 8.82
N LEU A 605 22.85 -12.84 9.70
CA LEU A 605 22.58 -11.42 9.41
C LEU A 605 23.88 -10.63 9.24
N ALA A 606 24.88 -10.86 10.08
CA ALA A 606 26.20 -10.24 9.93
C ALA A 606 26.84 -10.59 8.58
N ALA A 607 26.82 -11.87 8.20
CA ALA A 607 27.33 -12.33 6.91
C ALA A 607 26.53 -11.72 5.75
N ALA A 608 25.20 -11.65 5.85
CA ALA A 608 24.33 -11.08 4.83
C ALA A 608 24.52 -9.55 4.68
N LEU A 609 24.76 -8.83 5.77
CA LEU A 609 25.07 -7.39 5.76
C LEU A 609 26.47 -7.08 5.20
N GLN A 610 27.37 -8.07 5.21
CA GLN A 610 28.71 -7.99 4.58
C GLN A 610 28.69 -8.39 3.10
N LYS A 611 27.70 -9.18 2.66
CA LYS A 611 27.42 -9.53 1.26
C LYS A 611 26.71 -8.37 0.51
N GLU A 612 26.33 -8.60 -0.74
CA GLU A 612 25.57 -7.64 -1.55
C GLU A 612 24.27 -7.22 -0.83
N THR A 613 24.25 -5.98 -0.36
CA THR A 613 23.06 -5.34 0.22
C THR A 613 22.61 -4.21 -0.69
N LEU A 614 21.31 -4.11 -0.89
CA LEU A 614 20.69 -3.06 -1.68
C LEU A 614 20.11 -2.02 -0.76
N VAL A 615 20.37 -0.77 -1.09
CA VAL A 615 19.84 0.39 -0.36
C VAL A 615 18.99 1.20 -1.31
N ALA A 616 17.81 1.61 -0.82
CA ALA A 616 16.95 2.58 -1.50
C ALA A 616 16.46 3.61 -0.50
N ALA A 617 16.35 4.85 -0.94
CA ALA A 617 15.81 5.93 -0.12
C ALA A 617 14.91 6.85 -0.94
N VAL A 618 13.90 7.39 -0.28
CA VAL A 618 13.12 8.55 -0.72
C VAL A 618 13.48 9.70 0.21
N SER A 619 14.15 10.72 -0.33
CA SER A 619 14.83 11.77 0.45
C SER A 619 14.88 13.08 -0.34
N SER A 620 15.12 14.19 0.37
CA SER A 620 15.49 15.47 -0.24
C SER A 620 16.91 15.41 -0.83
N GLN A 621 17.19 16.28 -1.81
CA GLN A 621 18.50 16.38 -2.43
C GLN A 621 19.59 16.80 -1.43
N GLN A 622 19.26 17.72 -0.51
CA GLN A 622 20.19 18.21 0.51
C GLN A 622 20.60 17.10 1.48
N ALA A 623 19.64 16.34 2.02
CA ALA A 623 19.93 15.26 2.96
C ALA A 623 20.80 14.16 2.32
N TYR A 624 20.60 13.88 1.03
CA TYR A 624 21.46 12.97 0.28
C TYR A 624 22.88 13.51 0.12
N GLN A 625 23.05 14.76 -0.32
CA GLN A 625 24.36 15.38 -0.49
C GLN A 625 25.14 15.41 0.82
N GLU A 626 24.46 15.74 1.92
CA GLU A 626 25.07 15.73 3.25
C GLU A 626 25.53 14.32 3.65
N ALA A 627 24.68 13.31 3.51
CA ALA A 627 25.04 11.94 3.83
C ALA A 627 26.21 11.41 2.96
N ASN A 628 26.20 11.74 1.65
CA ASN A 628 27.24 11.34 0.72
C ASN A 628 28.57 12.03 0.98
N SER A 629 28.55 13.28 1.48
CA SER A 629 29.77 13.99 1.87
C SER A 629 30.43 13.38 3.12
N LYS A 630 29.62 12.83 4.04
CA LYS A 630 30.11 12.24 5.30
C LYS A 630 30.66 10.83 5.13
N ASP A 631 30.03 10.00 4.31
CA ASP A 631 30.53 8.65 4.00
C ASP A 631 30.13 8.22 2.57
N PRO A 632 31.00 8.50 1.58
CA PRO A 632 30.76 8.14 0.17
C PRO A 632 30.64 6.64 -0.07
N SER A 633 31.22 5.80 0.80
CA SER A 633 31.28 4.34 0.63
C SER A 633 29.94 3.64 0.89
N LEU A 634 29.01 4.36 1.53
CA LEU A 634 27.68 3.88 1.88
C LEU A 634 26.60 4.20 0.84
N LEU A 635 26.90 5.04 -0.18
CA LEU A 635 25.89 5.64 -1.07
C LEU A 635 26.30 5.64 -2.57
N LEU A 636 26.97 4.58 -3.04
CA LEU A 636 27.53 4.51 -4.39
C LEU A 636 26.45 4.42 -5.50
N GLN A 637 26.57 5.32 -6.49
CA GLN A 637 25.64 5.90 -7.52
C GLN A 637 24.94 4.94 -8.53
N PRO A 638 24.00 5.36 -9.44
CA PRO A 638 23.33 6.66 -9.64
C PRO A 638 21.78 6.63 -9.53
N ILE A 639 21.15 7.76 -9.89
CA ILE A 639 19.99 8.40 -9.28
C ILE A 639 18.81 8.49 -10.27
N TYR A 640 17.58 8.14 -9.83
CA TYR A 640 16.35 8.62 -10.49
C TYR A 640 15.84 9.90 -9.81
N VAL A 641 15.94 11.04 -10.50
CA VAL A 641 15.41 12.34 -10.05
C VAL A 641 13.94 12.47 -10.46
N PHE A 642 13.02 12.71 -9.51
CA PHE A 642 11.68 13.18 -9.83
C PHE A 642 11.72 14.70 -10.03
N ALA A 643 12.09 15.17 -11.23
CA ALA A 643 11.90 16.57 -11.58
C ALA A 643 10.52 16.75 -12.20
N ASP A 644 9.64 17.54 -11.57
CA ASP A 644 8.48 18.08 -12.29
C ASP A 644 9.04 19.11 -13.29
N LYS A 645 9.12 18.73 -14.57
CA LYS A 645 9.63 19.58 -15.67
C LYS A 645 8.87 20.90 -15.86
N ARG A 646 7.93 21.25 -14.99
CA ARG A 646 7.19 22.52 -15.02
C ARG A 646 7.99 23.71 -14.50
N SER A 647 9.14 23.51 -13.83
CA SER A 647 9.98 24.61 -13.33
C SER A 647 11.13 25.02 -14.26
N SER A 648 11.47 24.25 -15.31
CA SER A 648 12.68 24.50 -16.12
C SER A 648 12.44 25.31 -17.41
N SER A 649 11.39 26.12 -17.49
CA SER A 649 11.10 26.94 -18.70
C SER A 649 11.50 28.42 -18.58
N SER A 650 12.48 28.74 -17.73
CA SER A 650 13.00 30.11 -17.62
C SER A 650 14.49 30.19 -17.31
N SER A 651 15.35 29.67 -18.20
CA SER A 651 16.76 30.11 -18.28
C SER A 651 17.46 29.51 -19.50
N SER A 652 17.22 30.04 -20.70
CA SER A 652 18.16 29.89 -21.82
C SER A 652 17.92 30.97 -22.88
N SER A 653 18.41 32.18 -22.63
CA SER A 653 18.71 33.14 -23.69
C SER A 653 19.73 34.16 -23.17
N SER A 654 21.02 33.90 -23.42
CA SER A 654 22.02 34.88 -23.86
C SER A 654 23.44 34.50 -23.42
N SER A 655 24.27 33.98 -24.34
CA SER A 655 25.67 34.41 -24.49
C SER A 655 26.34 33.68 -25.67
N SER A 656 26.27 34.30 -26.84
CA SER A 656 27.27 34.11 -27.91
C SER A 656 27.37 35.42 -28.68
N GLY A 657 28.50 36.10 -28.57
CA GLY A 657 28.76 37.37 -29.25
C GLY A 657 29.73 38.24 -28.45
N GLY A 658 31.00 37.83 -28.43
CA GLY A 658 32.08 38.79 -28.20
C GLY A 658 32.41 39.44 -29.54
N ASP A 659 32.34 40.76 -29.59
CA ASP A 659 33.20 41.64 -30.39
C ASP A 659 32.80 43.10 -30.15
N GLY A 660 33.80 43.98 -30.05
CA GLY A 660 33.63 45.40 -30.35
C GLY A 660 33.47 46.37 -29.18
N SER A 661 34.63 46.89 -28.74
CA SER A 661 34.93 48.33 -28.62
C SER A 661 33.98 49.32 -27.91
N SER A 662 34.64 50.08 -27.03
CA SER A 662 34.54 51.54 -26.84
C SER A 662 33.39 52.17 -26.04
N SER A 663 33.84 52.86 -24.99
CA SER A 663 33.53 54.26 -24.61
C SER A 663 32.22 54.60 -23.89
N SER A 664 32.46 55.20 -22.71
CA SER A 664 31.94 56.49 -22.23
C SER A 664 30.52 56.61 -21.67
N GLY A 665 30.46 57.30 -20.52
CA GLY A 665 29.39 58.24 -20.17
C GLY A 665 28.43 57.70 -19.11
N ASP A 666 28.68 57.94 -17.82
CA ASP A 666 28.27 59.12 -17.05
C ASP A 666 26.80 59.14 -16.59
N SER A 667 26.70 59.09 -15.26
CA SER A 667 25.96 60.04 -14.41
C SER A 667 24.44 59.94 -14.25
N SER A 668 24.08 59.81 -12.96
CA SER A 668 23.07 60.61 -12.25
C SER A 668 21.58 60.32 -12.53
N SER A 669 20.63 60.47 -11.62
CA SER A 669 20.61 60.73 -10.18
C SER A 669 19.13 60.74 -9.74
N SER A 670 18.93 60.65 -8.42
CA SER A 670 17.84 61.29 -7.67
C SER A 670 16.43 60.68 -7.83
N SER A 671 15.85 60.09 -6.77
CA SER A 671 15.09 60.78 -5.71
C SER A 671 13.59 60.72 -6.03
N SER A 672 12.63 60.62 -5.12
CA SER A 672 12.56 60.67 -3.66
C SER A 672 11.13 60.31 -3.25
N SER A 673 10.98 60.01 -1.95
CA SER A 673 9.80 60.34 -1.11
C SER A 673 8.55 59.45 -1.28
N SER A 674 7.76 59.13 -0.25
CA SER A 674 7.82 59.28 1.21
C SER A 674 6.48 58.77 1.79
N ASN A 675 6.47 58.50 3.11
CA ASN A 675 5.32 58.41 4.03
C ASN A 675 4.54 57.09 4.04
N GLY A 676 4.22 56.47 5.18
CA GLY A 676 4.42 56.81 6.60
C GLY A 676 3.50 55.91 7.45
N ASP A 677 3.98 55.51 8.63
CA ASP A 677 3.31 55.36 9.95
C ASP A 677 1.81 54.96 10.04
N SER A 678 1.31 54.21 11.03
CA SER A 678 1.82 53.62 12.28
C SER A 678 0.65 52.90 12.99
N SER A 679 0.95 51.97 13.91
CA SER A 679 0.16 51.57 15.11
C SER A 679 -1.23 50.90 14.91
N SER A 680 -1.80 50.04 15.75
CA SER A 680 -1.44 49.28 16.96
C SER A 680 -2.72 48.54 17.38
N SER A 681 -2.65 47.29 17.85
CA SER A 681 -3.41 46.74 19.02
C SER A 681 -3.70 45.23 18.90
N LYS A 682 -2.98 44.46 19.74
CA LYS A 682 -3.41 43.18 20.35
C LYS A 682 -4.36 43.49 21.53
N PRO A 683 -5.21 42.57 22.06
CA PRO A 683 -4.87 41.26 22.69
C PRO A 683 -5.78 40.09 22.25
N ALA A 684 -5.33 38.82 22.16
CA ALA A 684 -5.16 37.78 23.20
C ALA A 684 -6.43 37.42 24.02
N VAL A 685 -6.85 36.13 23.98
CA VAL A 685 -7.14 35.19 25.12
C VAL A 685 -8.27 34.14 24.84
N ALA A 686 -7.97 32.88 25.24
CA ALA A 686 -8.79 31.70 25.63
C ALA A 686 -9.76 31.04 24.62
N VAL A 687 -9.61 29.76 24.25
CA VAL A 687 -9.81 28.49 25.01
C VAL A 687 -11.26 28.28 25.47
N ALA A 688 -11.99 27.40 24.76
CA ALA A 688 -12.85 26.35 25.28
C ALA A 688 -13.08 25.31 24.17
#